data_AF-A0AAU3RVM9-F1
#
_entry.id   AF-A0AAU3RVM9-F1
#
_cell.length_a   1.000
_cell.length_b   1.000
_cell.length_c   1.000
_cell.angle_alpha   90.00
_cell.angle_beta   90.00
_cell.angle_gamma   90.00
#
_symmetry.space_group_name_H-M   'P 1'
#
loop_
_entity.id
_entity.type
_entity.pdbx_description
1 polymer ?
#
loop_
_entity_poly.entity_id
_entity_poly.type
_entity_poly.pdbx_seq_one_letter_code
_entity_poly.pdbx_strand_id
1 'polypeptide(L)'
;MNGGEAGRRSTDAGRRYLVSIGVSEYRSPHLPDLPGAASDAERVAGLLADFGYERVLSELGSSPTAEQLRSGVARWTREARLGPDDVLIVYFAGHGSAEEPRLQLLASDSEPGRAYTSLAADDLTAMIADSGVGSTLAVLDVCAAEAGVRAAGAGWAAPNVHTRSQDSAYHLVTYNRNTDDNAVSLADAWTYALASSYAGPRQRHLPLADVLQEMRRHLRDHGTTRGPFYAGHRVEEAEVFFPNPRYVPDLPRDSFDPVGVARLRHEHRDHFEPRSRGVAHAAEPGDFFVGRTNALARIASWVRAAPGAAVPPLAVTGAPGSGKTALLGRFLALTDADSPARMNTAPQTLPPPGLAVIPLSGRGVNGLRSLAVDLAAALGRPPDSAPGHVLAALRARTDPVVIVLDGLDEIAPSAYDDGLADFVRSLGRIPAVRLLVVARAAQLGSLGPDVEVLDLDSPEYRDEGALHQVAYRLAQDPGQAAAVLAELKRDFTREVDHSFLMVHLLAARALEADGIPSNAGDLPSLFQGLIQRLGPDEARSERLLSPLAYAQGAGLPQGLWGPLVEALTGEACTPEELRRFRDRAGTLVVDTTRPDGTTVHRLVHVALAEFLRASADEREQQRRLARGLARLVPRTTDGRSDWAAADPYILEHLATHAAAGRILGEVVRDSAYLSHATPEPLLRALADSGAIVPATAAPEAEVEAEARESHAPADEDVGADADTDAGMTTDEDLATDADAAEDDSYDSYDSYDYDHDRVTATELAAVHVLSERPCVLVVATEWSSGRGGLSTFNRHLCVAMAAAGAQVFCIVLNADASEVTDAKEKGVTLLTHPGAPGAPDYGRLTRRPTLPYGTRPDLVIGHARITGPAAAHLTEDFFPDARRLHFVHMAPDEIEWHKLGDGVDRARQAEERTEIERELGLTAHRVVAVGPALKRRFSNELWGTGVPEPLRLDPGFDSPTSTGPAGAEGLPNAFARRRPPPDGLHKVLFVGRTEDVRLKGVDLAARACGMVHELRNRTAGEPIELFVRGAPPEKADEQQQLIQDWSGCPGLRVVVRPYSSDPRKLESDMLRAGLVVMPSRSEAFGLVGQEAILRGVPVRVSDQSGLAQLLREELGSDADHLIVPVTGNFADDAREWADRIEKCLAGRDEEFERMHTVRSRLTASVTWAAAARLVLAEVPPRGRGAG
;
A
#
# COMPACT_ATOMS: atom_id res chain seq x y z
N MET A 1 12.61 -3.16 56.40
CA MET A 1 12.34 -4.23 55.42
C MET A 1 10.89 -4.64 55.55
N ASN A 2 10.31 -5.00 54.40
CA ASN A 2 8.94 -5.45 54.13
C ASN A 2 7.92 -4.29 54.12
N GLY A 3 7.46 -3.78 52.98
CA GLY A 3 7.34 -4.40 51.65
C GLY A 3 6.01 -5.14 51.60
N GLY A 4 5.03 -4.56 50.89
CA GLY A 4 3.71 -5.15 50.75
C GLY A 4 2.65 -4.17 50.25
N GLU A 5 2.93 -3.41 49.19
CA GLU A 5 1.88 -2.67 48.46
C GLU A 5 2.35 -2.31 47.03
N ALA A 6 2.80 -3.31 46.27
CA ALA A 6 3.06 -3.16 44.84
C ALA A 6 2.97 -4.54 44.17
N GLY A 7 1.75 -5.00 43.91
CA GLY A 7 1.56 -6.35 43.36
C GLY A 7 0.13 -6.68 42.95
N ARG A 8 -0.65 -5.70 42.51
CA ARG A 8 -1.86 -5.95 41.70
C ARG A 8 -1.92 -4.90 40.58
N ARG A 9 -1.13 -5.14 39.53
CA ARG A 9 -1.49 -4.66 38.18
C ARG A 9 -2.31 -5.79 37.56
N SER A 10 -3.57 -5.53 37.22
CA SER A 10 -4.50 -6.51 36.69
C SER A 10 -4.00 -7.07 35.35
N THR A 11 -3.84 -8.39 35.29
CA THR A 11 -3.79 -9.17 34.05
C THR A 11 -5.21 -9.56 33.73
N ASP A 12 -5.91 -8.72 32.97
CA ASP A 12 -7.35 -8.80 32.70
C ASP A 12 -7.70 -9.78 31.55
N ALA A 13 -7.02 -10.92 31.47
CA ALA A 13 -7.31 -11.93 30.46
C ALA A 13 -7.49 -13.28 31.13
N GLY A 14 -8.73 -13.73 31.30
CA GLY A 14 -9.00 -15.09 31.74
C GLY A 14 -8.61 -16.11 30.66
N ARG A 15 -8.66 -17.39 31.04
CA ARG A 15 -8.17 -18.51 30.23
C ARG A 15 -9.11 -18.73 29.04
N ARG A 16 -8.55 -19.03 27.88
CA ARG A 16 -9.29 -19.18 26.61
C ARG A 16 -9.25 -20.63 26.17
N TYR A 17 -10.41 -21.29 26.15
CA TYR A 17 -10.55 -22.70 25.85
C TYR A 17 -11.32 -22.93 24.55
N LEU A 18 -10.91 -23.92 23.77
CA LEU A 18 -11.58 -24.37 22.57
C LEU A 18 -11.91 -25.86 22.68
N VAL A 19 -13.20 -26.19 22.56
CA VAL A 19 -13.66 -27.56 22.28
C VAL A 19 -13.97 -27.64 20.78
N SER A 20 -13.11 -28.33 20.01
CA SER A 20 -13.28 -28.48 18.56
C SER A 20 -13.59 -29.92 18.19
N ILE A 21 -14.78 -30.16 17.63
CA ILE A 21 -15.37 -31.48 17.36
C ILE A 21 -15.72 -31.57 15.87
N GLY A 22 -15.18 -32.59 15.19
CA GLY A 22 -15.58 -32.94 13.82
C GLY A 22 -16.01 -34.41 13.75
N VAL A 23 -17.23 -34.66 13.26
CA VAL A 23 -17.77 -36.00 13.07
C VAL A 23 -17.77 -36.34 11.58
N SER A 24 -16.72 -37.04 11.15
CA SER A 24 -16.50 -37.40 9.74
C SER A 24 -17.02 -38.79 9.37
N GLU A 25 -17.12 -39.71 10.34
CA GLU A 25 -17.52 -41.10 10.13
C GLU A 25 -18.74 -41.47 11.00
N TYR A 26 -19.74 -42.11 10.38
CA TYR A 26 -20.97 -42.55 11.06
C TYR A 26 -21.15 -44.07 10.95
N ARG A 27 -21.51 -44.71 12.06
CA ARG A 27 -21.75 -46.17 12.13
C ARG A 27 -23.10 -46.57 11.52
N SER A 28 -24.07 -45.66 11.52
CA SER A 28 -25.39 -45.91 10.94
C SER A 28 -25.30 -45.89 9.41
N PRO A 29 -25.84 -46.91 8.71
CA PRO A 29 -25.91 -46.90 7.24
C PRO A 29 -26.88 -45.85 6.69
N HIS A 30 -27.64 -45.17 7.56
CA HIS A 30 -28.61 -44.14 7.20
C HIS A 30 -28.05 -42.72 7.28
N LEU A 31 -26.80 -42.55 7.73
CA LEU A 31 -26.10 -41.27 7.77
C LEU A 31 -24.86 -41.35 6.87
N PRO A 32 -24.74 -40.51 5.83
CA PRO A 32 -23.54 -40.50 4.98
C PRO A 32 -22.36 -39.90 5.73
N ASP A 33 -21.15 -40.38 5.45
CA ASP A 33 -19.91 -39.81 6.00
C ASP A 33 -19.67 -38.37 5.51
N LEU A 34 -19.00 -37.57 6.35
CA LEU A 34 -18.67 -36.16 6.10
C LEU A 34 -17.15 -35.95 6.22
N PRO A 35 -16.34 -36.39 5.24
CA PRO A 35 -14.87 -36.37 5.35
C PRO A 35 -14.30 -34.96 5.61
N GLY A 36 -14.99 -33.90 5.16
CA GLY A 36 -14.59 -32.52 5.41
C GLY A 36 -14.79 -32.02 6.85
N ALA A 37 -15.66 -32.66 7.65
CA ALA A 37 -16.04 -32.15 8.99
C ALA A 37 -14.87 -32.16 9.99
N ALA A 38 -14.08 -33.24 10.00
CA ALA A 38 -12.89 -33.33 10.85
C ALA A 38 -11.79 -32.35 10.39
N SER A 39 -11.61 -32.19 9.07
CA SER A 39 -10.66 -31.23 8.50
C SER A 39 -11.03 -29.80 8.88
N ASP A 40 -12.30 -29.42 8.79
CA ASP A 40 -12.75 -28.07 9.16
C ASP A 40 -12.57 -27.79 10.65
N ALA A 41 -12.82 -28.79 11.52
CA ALA A 41 -12.57 -28.67 12.96
C ALA A 41 -11.08 -28.46 13.30
N GLU A 42 -10.17 -29.14 12.60
CA GLU A 42 -8.72 -28.93 12.74
C GLU A 42 -8.30 -27.54 12.24
N ARG A 43 -8.84 -27.11 11.10
CA ARG A 43 -8.54 -25.79 10.53
C ARG A 43 -8.99 -24.65 11.45
N VAL A 44 -10.20 -24.74 12.00
CA VAL A 44 -10.71 -23.76 12.97
C VAL A 44 -9.89 -23.78 14.27
N ALA A 45 -9.45 -24.96 14.72
CA ALA A 45 -8.57 -25.07 15.88
C ALA A 45 -7.21 -24.39 15.64
N GLY A 46 -6.59 -24.61 14.49
CA GLY A 46 -5.36 -23.92 14.10
C GLY A 46 -5.54 -22.41 14.03
N LEU A 47 -6.65 -21.95 13.46
CA LEU A 47 -6.97 -20.51 13.35
C LEU A 47 -7.16 -19.85 14.73
N LEU A 48 -7.86 -20.49 15.65
CA LEU A 48 -8.13 -19.93 16.99
C LEU A 48 -6.93 -20.04 17.94
N ALA A 49 -5.97 -20.93 17.68
CA ALA A 49 -4.72 -20.99 18.41
C ALA A 49 -3.94 -19.66 18.31
N ASP A 50 -3.96 -19.00 17.15
CA ASP A 50 -3.34 -17.67 16.95
C ASP A 50 -3.99 -16.57 17.81
N PHE A 51 -5.21 -16.80 18.30
CA PHE A 51 -5.93 -15.91 19.22
C PHE A 51 -5.80 -16.34 20.70
N GLY A 52 -4.90 -17.28 20.98
CA GLY A 52 -4.56 -17.72 22.34
C GLY A 52 -5.52 -18.76 22.92
N TYR A 53 -6.31 -19.46 22.10
CA TYR A 53 -7.18 -20.54 22.56
C TYR A 53 -6.44 -21.86 22.73
N GLU A 54 -6.59 -22.49 23.89
CA GLU A 54 -6.12 -23.84 24.18
C GLU A 54 -7.17 -24.87 23.73
N ARG A 55 -6.80 -25.79 22.83
CA ARG A 55 -7.68 -26.90 22.46
C ARG A 55 -7.74 -27.93 23.57
N VAL A 56 -8.92 -28.10 24.16
CA VAL A 56 -9.24 -29.08 25.18
C VAL A 56 -10.11 -30.20 24.61
N LEU A 57 -10.17 -31.34 25.30
CA LEU A 57 -10.92 -32.52 24.86
C LEU A 57 -10.53 -32.99 23.45
N SER A 58 -9.22 -33.00 23.15
CA SER A 58 -8.67 -33.40 21.85
C SER A 58 -9.10 -34.82 21.42
N GLU A 59 -9.37 -35.69 22.40
CA GLU A 59 -9.90 -37.03 22.21
C GLU A 59 -11.32 -37.06 21.60
N LEU A 60 -12.04 -35.94 21.62
CA LEU A 60 -13.35 -35.75 20.97
C LEU A 60 -13.21 -35.18 19.55
N GLY A 61 -11.99 -34.93 19.07
CA GLY A 61 -11.74 -34.28 17.78
C GLY A 61 -12.06 -35.12 16.54
N SER A 62 -12.12 -36.45 16.66
CA SER A 62 -12.30 -37.37 15.52
C SER A 62 -13.46 -38.34 15.74
N SER A 63 -14.65 -37.96 15.30
CA SER A 63 -15.85 -38.82 15.26
C SER A 63 -16.22 -39.48 16.62
N PRO A 64 -16.38 -38.72 17.72
CA PRO A 64 -16.73 -39.25 19.03
C PRO A 64 -18.15 -39.84 19.05
N THR A 65 -18.41 -40.76 20.00
CA THR A 65 -19.76 -41.24 20.31
C THR A 65 -20.55 -40.23 21.15
N ALA A 66 -21.88 -40.35 21.19
CA ALA A 66 -22.73 -39.45 21.97
C ALA A 66 -22.41 -39.50 23.46
N GLU A 67 -22.06 -40.67 24.00
CA GLU A 67 -21.63 -40.84 25.38
C GLU A 67 -20.26 -40.19 25.64
N GLN A 68 -19.32 -40.30 24.70
CA GLN A 68 -18.01 -39.63 24.80
C GLN A 68 -18.17 -38.11 24.80
N LEU A 69 -19.02 -37.56 23.92
CA LEU A 69 -19.33 -36.13 23.90
C LEU A 69 -19.95 -35.66 25.21
N ARG A 70 -21.02 -36.34 25.67
CA ARG A 70 -21.78 -35.95 26.86
C ARG A 70 -20.93 -36.06 28.13
N SER A 71 -20.29 -37.22 28.35
CA SER A 71 -19.50 -37.46 29.55
C SER A 71 -18.17 -36.69 29.55
N GLY A 72 -17.57 -36.47 28.38
CA GLY A 72 -16.33 -35.71 28.23
C GLY A 72 -16.51 -34.24 28.56
N VAL A 73 -17.49 -33.57 27.93
CA VAL A 73 -17.77 -32.15 28.20
C VAL A 73 -18.22 -31.95 29.64
N ALA A 74 -19.16 -32.75 30.16
CA ALA A 74 -19.65 -32.63 31.53
C ALA A 74 -18.58 -32.86 32.61
N ARG A 75 -17.58 -33.70 32.32
CA ARG A 75 -16.46 -33.96 33.23
C ARG A 75 -15.47 -32.81 33.19
N TRP A 76 -15.05 -32.42 32.00
CA TRP A 76 -14.07 -31.35 31.82
C TRP A 76 -14.56 -30.02 32.38
N THR A 77 -15.81 -29.63 32.15
CA THR A 77 -16.34 -28.39 32.71
C THR A 77 -16.30 -28.35 34.25
N ARG A 78 -16.45 -29.50 34.92
CA ARG A 78 -16.30 -29.63 36.38
C ARG A 78 -14.84 -29.62 36.84
N GLU A 79 -13.95 -30.26 36.09
CA GLU A 79 -12.53 -30.39 36.43
C GLU A 79 -11.74 -29.10 36.15
N ALA A 80 -12.09 -28.38 35.07
CA ALA A 80 -11.40 -27.17 34.62
C ALA A 80 -11.56 -25.97 35.56
N ARG A 81 -12.57 -26.01 36.44
CA ARG A 81 -12.92 -24.94 37.41
C ARG A 81 -12.98 -23.58 36.72
N LEU A 82 -13.87 -23.45 35.75
CA LEU A 82 -14.01 -22.22 34.95
C LEU A 82 -14.52 -21.07 35.81
N GLY A 83 -14.02 -19.86 35.55
CA GLY A 83 -14.35 -18.63 36.24
C GLY A 83 -14.94 -17.55 35.32
N PRO A 84 -15.39 -16.42 35.90
CA PRO A 84 -16.11 -15.36 35.19
C PRO A 84 -15.25 -14.59 34.16
N ASP A 85 -13.93 -14.70 34.22
CA ASP A 85 -13.03 -14.09 33.22
C ASP A 85 -12.67 -15.07 32.07
N ASP A 86 -12.98 -16.37 32.23
CA ASP A 86 -12.62 -17.39 31.24
C ASP A 86 -13.56 -17.34 30.03
N VAL A 87 -12.99 -17.67 28.86
CA VAL A 87 -13.68 -17.64 27.57
C VAL A 87 -13.67 -19.04 26.95
N LEU A 88 -14.82 -19.53 26.52
CA LEU A 88 -14.97 -20.84 25.89
C LEU A 88 -15.55 -20.70 24.47
N ILE A 89 -14.86 -21.24 23.48
CA ILE A 89 -15.42 -21.49 22.15
C ILE A 89 -15.71 -22.98 22.00
N VAL A 90 -16.89 -23.31 21.50
CA VAL A 90 -17.24 -24.69 21.11
C VAL A 90 -17.52 -24.71 19.62
N TYR A 91 -16.70 -25.44 18.86
CA TYR A 91 -16.90 -25.66 17.44
C TYR A 91 -17.36 -27.10 17.19
N PHE A 92 -18.51 -27.27 16.55
CA PHE A 92 -19.04 -28.59 16.18
C PHE A 92 -19.35 -28.64 14.69
N ALA A 93 -18.74 -29.59 13.97
CA ALA A 93 -19.00 -29.86 12.56
C ALA A 93 -19.52 -31.30 12.37
N GLY A 94 -20.68 -31.46 11.72
CA GLY A 94 -21.29 -32.79 11.50
C GLY A 94 -22.74 -32.75 11.02
N HIS A 95 -23.45 -33.88 11.14
CA HIS A 95 -24.89 -33.91 10.86
C HIS A 95 -25.70 -33.35 12.02
N GLY A 96 -26.80 -32.68 11.70
CA GLY A 96 -27.80 -32.24 12.67
C GLY A 96 -29.18 -32.76 12.31
N SER A 97 -29.95 -33.18 13.32
CA SER A 97 -31.36 -33.56 13.12
C SER A 97 -32.29 -32.59 13.85
N ALA A 98 -33.43 -32.30 13.22
CA ALA A 98 -34.43 -31.35 13.69
C ALA A 98 -35.81 -32.03 13.86
N GLU A 99 -35.85 -33.31 14.22
CA GLU A 99 -37.09 -34.10 14.15
C GLU A 99 -38.17 -33.71 15.19
N GLU A 100 -37.85 -33.16 16.36
CA GLU A 100 -38.80 -32.59 17.35
C GLU A 100 -38.04 -31.63 18.31
N PRO A 101 -38.64 -30.59 18.93
CA PRO A 101 -38.32 -29.15 18.85
C PRO A 101 -36.90 -28.66 19.23
N ARG A 102 -35.92 -29.54 19.39
CA ARG A 102 -34.52 -29.23 19.75
C ARG A 102 -33.58 -29.71 18.64
N LEU A 103 -32.52 -28.95 18.38
CA LEU A 103 -31.48 -29.36 17.44
C LEU A 103 -30.61 -30.47 18.06
N GLN A 104 -30.59 -31.64 17.43
CA GLN A 104 -29.78 -32.78 17.83
C GLN A 104 -28.47 -32.78 17.04
N LEU A 105 -27.33 -32.77 17.75
CA LEU A 105 -25.99 -32.94 17.20
C LEU A 105 -25.70 -34.44 17.11
N LEU A 106 -25.48 -34.94 15.90
CA LEU A 106 -25.28 -36.37 15.66
C LEU A 106 -23.80 -36.75 15.83
N ALA A 107 -23.58 -37.77 16.66
CA ALA A 107 -22.29 -38.38 16.95
C ALA A 107 -22.05 -39.61 16.04
N SER A 108 -20.88 -40.24 16.12
CA SER A 108 -20.53 -41.36 15.24
C SER A 108 -21.41 -42.60 15.44
N ASP A 109 -22.05 -42.77 16.60
CA ASP A 109 -22.99 -43.85 16.92
C ASP A 109 -24.47 -43.42 16.88
N SER A 110 -24.75 -42.23 16.35
CA SER A 110 -26.12 -41.74 16.20
C SER A 110 -26.93 -42.55 15.18
N GLU A 111 -28.17 -42.83 15.53
CA GLU A 111 -29.15 -43.47 14.66
C GLU A 111 -30.35 -42.53 14.46
N PRO A 112 -30.76 -42.21 13.21
CA PRO A 112 -31.93 -41.38 12.95
C PRO A 112 -33.19 -41.90 13.67
N GLY A 113 -33.98 -40.98 14.25
CA GLY A 113 -35.16 -41.33 15.06
C GLY A 113 -34.87 -41.86 16.48
N ARG A 114 -33.61 -41.94 16.93
CA ARG A 114 -33.24 -42.38 18.30
C ARG A 114 -32.49 -41.28 19.08
N ALA A 115 -33.24 -40.38 19.72
CA ALA A 115 -32.70 -39.21 20.42
C ALA A 115 -31.64 -39.51 21.51
N TYR A 116 -31.63 -40.69 22.12
CA TYR A 116 -30.62 -41.05 23.14
C TYR A 116 -29.23 -41.32 22.54
N THR A 117 -29.13 -41.48 21.21
CA THR A 117 -27.87 -41.70 20.49
C THR A 117 -27.27 -40.39 19.95
N SER A 118 -27.86 -39.23 20.29
CA SER A 118 -27.40 -37.89 19.90
C SER A 118 -27.28 -36.97 21.12
N LEU A 119 -26.72 -35.78 20.92
CA LEU A 119 -26.62 -34.74 21.94
C LEU A 119 -27.48 -33.53 21.54
N ALA A 120 -28.45 -33.14 22.36
CA ALA A 120 -29.21 -31.91 22.10
C ALA A 120 -28.29 -30.69 22.33
N ALA A 121 -28.34 -29.70 21.42
CA ALA A 121 -27.55 -28.47 21.54
C ALA A 121 -27.81 -27.76 22.89
N ASP A 122 -29.06 -27.73 23.34
CA ASP A 122 -29.46 -27.19 24.65
C ASP A 122 -28.85 -27.96 25.84
N ASP A 123 -28.68 -29.28 25.74
CA ASP A 123 -28.05 -30.07 26.81
C ASP A 123 -26.55 -29.70 26.90
N LEU A 124 -25.91 -29.47 25.75
CA LEU A 124 -24.54 -28.97 25.68
C LEU A 124 -24.43 -27.58 26.31
N THR A 125 -25.37 -26.68 26.03
CA THR A 125 -25.44 -25.36 26.67
C THR A 125 -25.58 -25.48 28.19
N ALA A 126 -26.49 -26.32 28.68
CA ALA A 126 -26.72 -26.50 30.11
C ALA A 126 -25.47 -26.99 30.84
N MET A 127 -24.74 -27.96 30.26
CA MET A 127 -23.49 -28.47 30.83
C MET A 127 -22.39 -27.40 30.92
N ILE A 128 -22.37 -26.44 30.00
CA ILE A 128 -21.42 -25.32 29.99
C ILE A 128 -21.88 -24.22 30.95
N ALA A 129 -23.18 -23.91 30.99
CA ALA A 129 -23.74 -22.91 31.89
C ALA A 129 -23.49 -23.24 33.37
N ASP A 130 -23.49 -24.53 33.72
CA ASP A 130 -23.19 -25.02 35.07
C ASP A 130 -21.70 -24.88 35.49
N SER A 131 -20.81 -24.47 34.57
CA SER A 131 -19.35 -24.49 34.77
C SER A 131 -18.73 -23.23 35.39
N GLY A 132 -19.46 -22.10 35.40
CA GLY A 132 -18.99 -20.81 35.90
C GLY A 132 -18.23 -19.94 34.90
N VAL A 133 -18.17 -20.32 33.62
CA VAL A 133 -17.52 -19.56 32.54
C VAL A 133 -18.16 -18.19 32.30
N GLY A 134 -17.34 -17.18 32.03
CA GLY A 134 -17.79 -15.81 31.78
C GLY A 134 -18.38 -15.58 30.39
N SER A 135 -17.70 -16.03 29.35
CA SER A 135 -18.11 -15.79 27.96
C SER A 135 -18.03 -17.07 27.13
N THR A 136 -19.14 -17.47 26.51
CA THR A 136 -19.22 -18.67 25.66
C THR A 136 -19.70 -18.33 24.26
N LEU A 137 -18.99 -18.83 23.24
CA LEU A 137 -19.41 -18.80 21.84
C LEU A 137 -19.49 -20.22 21.28
N ALA A 138 -20.70 -20.68 20.99
CA ALA A 138 -20.91 -21.95 20.28
C ALA A 138 -21.07 -21.71 18.78
N VAL A 139 -20.33 -22.47 17.97
CA VAL A 139 -20.34 -22.44 16.51
C VAL A 139 -20.74 -23.81 16.00
N LEU A 140 -21.96 -23.93 15.45
CA LEU A 140 -22.52 -25.18 14.95
C LEU A 140 -22.56 -25.15 13.42
N ASP A 141 -21.65 -25.90 12.79
CA ASP A 141 -21.54 -26.14 11.35
C ASP A 141 -22.21 -27.48 10.99
N VAL A 142 -23.55 -27.48 10.91
CA VAL A 142 -24.34 -28.71 10.82
C VAL A 142 -25.26 -28.78 9.61
N CYS A 143 -25.39 -29.97 9.04
CA CYS A 143 -26.39 -30.26 8.00
C CYS A 143 -27.78 -30.43 8.66
N ALA A 144 -28.54 -29.34 8.85
CA ALA A 144 -29.85 -29.38 9.52
C ALA A 144 -30.91 -28.51 8.82
N ALA A 145 -32.20 -28.80 9.04
CA ALA A 145 -33.29 -27.98 8.54
C ALA A 145 -33.32 -26.59 9.23
N GLU A 146 -33.62 -25.54 8.46
CA GLU A 146 -33.58 -24.14 8.94
C GLU A 146 -34.49 -23.89 10.16
N ALA A 147 -35.63 -24.57 10.25
CA ALA A 147 -36.52 -24.49 11.41
C ALA A 147 -35.87 -25.02 12.71
N GLY A 148 -35.09 -26.10 12.63
CA GLY A 148 -34.37 -26.65 13.78
C GLY A 148 -33.23 -25.75 14.24
N VAL A 149 -32.55 -25.09 13.30
CA VAL A 149 -31.50 -24.11 13.59
C VAL A 149 -32.06 -22.91 14.36
N ARG A 150 -33.23 -22.39 13.97
CA ARG A 150 -33.90 -21.28 14.68
C ARG A 150 -34.41 -21.70 16.06
N ALA A 151 -34.92 -22.93 16.19
CA ALA A 151 -35.37 -23.46 17.47
C ALA A 151 -34.22 -23.59 18.49
N ALA A 152 -33.03 -24.03 18.04
CA ALA A 152 -31.82 -24.03 18.87
C ALA A 152 -31.44 -22.63 19.36
N GLY A 153 -31.54 -21.61 18.49
CA GLY A 153 -31.31 -20.22 18.88
C GLY A 153 -32.27 -19.72 19.96
N ALA A 154 -33.54 -20.12 19.90
CA ALA A 154 -34.53 -19.76 20.91
C ALA A 154 -34.28 -20.45 22.27
N GLY A 155 -33.86 -21.73 22.26
CA GLY A 155 -33.44 -22.45 23.47
C GLY A 155 -32.18 -21.88 24.10
N TRP A 156 -31.18 -21.55 23.28
CA TRP A 156 -29.91 -20.95 23.71
C TRP A 156 -30.09 -19.55 24.33
N ALA A 157 -31.08 -18.79 23.84
CA ALA A 157 -31.43 -17.46 24.35
C ALA A 157 -32.46 -17.49 25.50
N ALA A 158 -32.96 -18.66 25.91
CA ALA A 158 -34.03 -18.77 26.90
C ALA A 158 -33.51 -18.46 28.33
N PRO A 159 -34.10 -17.51 29.06
CA PRO A 159 -33.63 -17.10 30.39
C PRO A 159 -33.71 -18.22 31.45
N ASN A 160 -34.55 -19.24 31.25
CA ASN A 160 -34.77 -20.32 32.22
C ASN A 160 -33.70 -21.44 32.18
N VAL A 161 -32.83 -21.45 31.16
CA VAL A 161 -31.69 -22.39 31.09
C VAL A 161 -30.55 -21.89 31.99
N HIS A 162 -30.49 -20.58 32.22
CA HIS A 162 -29.38 -19.88 32.87
C HIS A 162 -29.68 -19.64 34.35
N THR A 163 -29.77 -20.71 35.14
CA THR A 163 -30.17 -20.65 36.56
C THR A 163 -29.07 -20.08 37.50
N ARG A 164 -27.87 -19.79 36.99
CA ARG A 164 -26.77 -19.16 37.74
C ARG A 164 -26.16 -17.96 37.00
N SER A 165 -26.28 -16.81 37.66
CA SER A 165 -25.66 -15.50 37.42
C SER A 165 -26.12 -14.73 36.16
N GLN A 166 -26.55 -13.49 36.38
CA GLN A 166 -26.90 -12.52 35.33
C GLN A 166 -25.67 -11.98 34.56
N ASP A 167 -24.47 -12.51 34.83
CA ASP A 167 -23.19 -11.91 34.44
C ASP A 167 -22.44 -12.68 33.33
N SER A 168 -22.92 -13.85 32.88
CA SER A 168 -22.28 -14.63 31.81
C SER A 168 -22.86 -14.32 30.41
N ALA A 169 -21.99 -14.10 29.43
CA ALA A 169 -22.36 -13.84 28.03
C ALA A 169 -22.39 -15.14 27.20
N TYR A 170 -23.50 -15.39 26.50
CA TYR A 170 -23.68 -16.57 25.66
C TYR A 170 -24.04 -16.19 24.23
N HIS A 171 -23.28 -16.73 23.28
CA HIS A 171 -23.40 -16.47 21.86
C HIS A 171 -23.49 -17.80 21.10
N LEU A 172 -24.38 -17.84 20.11
CA LEU A 172 -24.58 -18.98 19.23
C LEU A 172 -24.48 -18.51 17.78
N VAL A 173 -23.62 -19.15 17.02
CA VAL A 173 -23.51 -19.03 15.58
C VAL A 173 -23.83 -20.39 14.97
N THR A 174 -24.76 -20.42 14.04
CA THR A 174 -25.14 -21.66 13.35
C THR A 174 -25.09 -21.46 11.85
N TYR A 175 -24.56 -22.43 11.14
CA TYR A 175 -24.50 -22.44 9.68
C TYR A 175 -25.01 -23.77 9.15
N ASN A 176 -25.77 -23.70 8.06
CA ASN A 176 -26.27 -24.89 7.38
C ASN A 176 -25.22 -25.35 6.38
N ARG A 177 -24.45 -26.37 6.75
CA ARG A 177 -23.35 -26.91 5.96
C ARG A 177 -23.86 -27.41 4.60
N ASN A 178 -23.15 -27.07 3.52
CA ASN A 178 -23.36 -27.72 2.23
C ASN A 178 -22.49 -29.00 2.16
N THR A 179 -23.09 -30.11 1.72
CA THR A 179 -22.42 -31.40 1.53
C THR A 179 -21.66 -31.51 0.20
N ASP A 180 -21.73 -30.51 -0.67
CA ASP A 180 -20.96 -30.46 -1.91
C ASP A 180 -19.48 -30.13 -1.66
N ASP A 181 -18.56 -30.98 -2.13
CA ASP A 181 -17.10 -30.84 -1.94
C ASP A 181 -16.49 -29.53 -2.51
N ASN A 182 -17.21 -28.83 -3.39
CA ASN A 182 -16.76 -27.57 -4.01
C ASN A 182 -17.37 -26.32 -3.36
N ALA A 183 -18.23 -26.47 -2.36
CA ALA A 183 -18.84 -25.33 -1.68
C ALA A 183 -17.87 -24.72 -0.66
N VAL A 184 -17.92 -23.39 -0.52
CA VAL A 184 -17.11 -22.69 0.48
C VAL A 184 -17.53 -23.10 1.89
N SER A 185 -16.55 -23.53 2.69
CA SER A 185 -16.79 -23.99 4.05
C SER A 185 -16.95 -22.82 5.03
N LEU A 186 -17.59 -23.07 6.17
CA LEU A 186 -17.64 -22.08 7.25
C LEU A 186 -16.23 -21.75 7.78
N ALA A 187 -15.31 -22.72 7.75
CA ALA A 187 -13.91 -22.54 8.14
C ALA A 187 -13.16 -21.55 7.22
N ASP A 188 -13.43 -21.56 5.91
CA ASP A 188 -12.91 -20.57 4.96
C ASP A 188 -13.43 -19.17 5.28
N ALA A 189 -14.73 -19.06 5.55
CA ALA A 189 -15.36 -17.80 5.91
C ALA A 189 -14.79 -17.23 7.22
N TRP A 190 -14.55 -18.06 8.24
CA TRP A 190 -13.87 -17.66 9.47
C TRP A 190 -12.45 -17.16 9.23
N THR A 191 -11.68 -17.90 8.44
CA THR A 191 -10.29 -17.55 8.09
C THR A 191 -10.24 -16.18 7.41
N TYR A 192 -11.11 -15.97 6.42
CA TYR A 192 -11.20 -14.68 5.73
C TYR A 192 -11.65 -13.56 6.66
N ALA A 193 -12.69 -13.80 7.47
CA ALA A 193 -13.29 -12.78 8.30
C ALA A 193 -12.36 -12.30 9.41
N LEU A 194 -11.66 -13.21 10.11
CA LEU A 194 -10.71 -12.83 11.16
C LEU A 194 -9.49 -12.11 10.58
N ALA A 195 -9.07 -12.41 9.34
CA ALA A 195 -8.01 -11.67 8.65
C ALA A 195 -8.47 -10.29 8.12
N SER A 196 -9.74 -10.17 7.73
CA SER A 196 -10.28 -8.99 7.04
C SER A 196 -10.98 -8.01 7.98
N SER A 197 -11.40 -8.45 9.16
CA SER A 197 -12.08 -7.60 10.14
C SER A 197 -11.18 -6.48 10.64
N TYR A 198 -11.78 -5.31 10.86
CA TYR A 198 -11.07 -4.11 11.27
C TYR A 198 -11.60 -3.58 12.59
N ALA A 199 -10.72 -3.51 13.58
CA ALA A 199 -10.94 -2.75 14.80
C ALA A 199 -9.77 -1.80 14.98
N GLY A 200 -10.07 -0.53 15.29
CA GLY A 200 -9.05 0.50 15.49
C GLY A 200 -8.07 0.13 16.62
N PRO A 201 -6.87 0.72 16.66
CA PRO A 201 -5.78 0.31 17.56
C PRO A 201 -6.05 0.49 19.05
N ARG A 202 -7.19 1.09 19.43
CA ARG A 202 -7.64 1.23 20.82
C ARG A 202 -8.58 0.14 21.29
N GLN A 203 -9.20 -0.58 20.35
CA GLN A 203 -10.14 -1.64 20.68
C GLN A 203 -9.34 -2.89 21.00
N ARG A 204 -9.58 -3.46 22.18
CA ARG A 204 -8.88 -4.66 22.66
C ARG A 204 -9.32 -5.93 21.92
N HIS A 205 -10.55 -5.94 21.43
CA HIS A 205 -11.17 -7.10 20.79
C HIS A 205 -11.83 -6.67 19.47
N LEU A 206 -11.90 -7.60 18.50
CA LEU A 206 -12.70 -7.46 17.30
C LEU A 206 -14.18 -7.69 17.66
N PRO A 207 -15.10 -6.79 17.28
CA PRO A 207 -16.53 -7.04 17.47
C PRO A 207 -16.99 -8.28 16.70
N LEU A 208 -17.73 -9.19 17.36
CA LEU A 208 -18.26 -10.40 16.72
C LEU A 208 -19.20 -10.04 15.56
N ALA A 209 -19.93 -8.93 15.67
CA ALA A 209 -20.80 -8.42 14.60
C ALA A 209 -20.03 -8.13 13.30
N ASP A 210 -18.85 -7.51 13.41
CA ASP A 210 -18.00 -7.18 12.26
C ASP A 210 -17.43 -8.46 11.64
N VAL A 211 -16.98 -9.39 12.48
CA VAL A 211 -16.50 -10.71 12.03
C VAL A 211 -17.62 -11.45 11.28
N LEU A 212 -18.84 -11.49 11.83
CA LEU A 212 -19.99 -12.11 11.17
C LEU A 212 -20.38 -11.41 9.86
N GLN A 213 -20.24 -10.09 9.78
CA GLN A 213 -20.49 -9.34 8.55
C GLN A 213 -19.49 -9.72 7.45
N GLU A 214 -18.21 -9.85 7.81
CA GLU A 214 -17.16 -10.27 6.90
C GLU A 214 -17.31 -11.73 6.46
N MET A 215 -17.73 -12.63 7.36
CA MET A 215 -18.08 -14.00 6.99
C MET A 215 -19.22 -14.03 5.97
N ARG A 216 -20.30 -13.26 6.22
CA ARG A 216 -21.43 -13.15 5.29
C ARG A 216 -21.01 -12.57 3.95
N ARG A 217 -20.07 -11.62 3.92
CA ARG A 217 -19.50 -11.08 2.68
C ARG A 217 -18.78 -12.17 1.90
N HIS A 218 -17.83 -12.85 2.54
CA HIS A 218 -17.08 -13.94 1.91
C HIS A 218 -18.00 -15.02 1.32
N LEU A 219 -18.99 -15.48 2.09
CA LEU A 219 -19.95 -16.49 1.64
C LEU A 219 -20.77 -16.01 0.43
N ARG A 220 -21.23 -14.75 0.41
CA ARG A 220 -21.95 -14.18 -0.74
C ARG A 220 -21.07 -14.08 -1.98
N ASP A 221 -19.84 -13.63 -1.83
CA ASP A 221 -18.89 -13.45 -2.95
C ASP A 221 -18.57 -14.80 -3.62
N HIS A 222 -18.71 -15.90 -2.89
CA HIS A 222 -18.54 -17.27 -3.39
C HIS A 222 -19.86 -17.97 -3.72
N GLY A 223 -20.92 -17.21 -4.00
CA GLY A 223 -22.17 -17.74 -4.56
C GLY A 223 -23.15 -18.32 -3.54
N THR A 224 -22.90 -18.15 -2.24
CA THR A 224 -23.79 -18.63 -1.18
C THR A 224 -24.83 -17.55 -0.85
N THR A 225 -26.12 -17.86 -1.03
CA THR A 225 -27.21 -16.92 -0.74
C THR A 225 -27.61 -16.89 0.74
N ARG A 226 -27.09 -17.83 1.54
CA ARG A 226 -27.41 -18.01 2.96
C ARG A 226 -26.16 -17.76 3.80
N GLY A 227 -26.27 -16.91 4.81
CA GLY A 227 -25.21 -16.62 5.77
C GLY A 227 -25.46 -17.28 7.14
N PRO A 228 -24.48 -17.23 8.06
CA PRO A 228 -24.65 -17.75 9.41
C PRO A 228 -25.76 -17.01 10.17
N PHE A 229 -26.59 -17.79 10.84
CA PHE A 229 -27.55 -17.31 11.83
C PHE A 229 -26.82 -17.06 13.16
N TYR A 230 -27.24 -16.01 13.87
CA TYR A 230 -26.63 -15.58 15.12
C TYR A 230 -27.72 -15.27 16.15
N ALA A 231 -27.53 -15.75 17.38
CA ALA A 231 -28.31 -15.41 18.55
C ALA A 231 -27.37 -15.19 19.74
N GLY A 232 -27.61 -14.19 20.58
CA GLY A 232 -26.79 -13.95 21.77
C GLY A 232 -27.48 -13.06 22.81
N HIS A 233 -27.08 -13.22 24.06
CA HIS A 233 -27.52 -12.40 25.19
C HIS A 233 -26.41 -11.40 25.54
N ARG A 234 -26.65 -10.10 25.31
CA ARG A 234 -25.66 -9.04 25.56
C ARG A 234 -25.70 -8.57 27.02
N VAL A 235 -24.53 -8.59 27.67
CA VAL A 235 -24.25 -7.74 28.84
C VAL A 235 -23.56 -6.47 28.31
N GLU A 236 -23.67 -5.33 28.99
CA GLU A 236 -23.19 -4.02 28.52
C GLU A 236 -21.65 -3.91 28.32
N GLU A 237 -20.88 -4.96 28.61
CA GLU A 237 -19.44 -5.03 28.40
C GLU A 237 -19.03 -5.71 27.07
N ALA A 238 -17.86 -5.32 26.55
CA ALA A 238 -17.41 -5.64 25.20
C ALA A 238 -17.10 -7.13 24.98
N GLU A 239 -17.63 -7.70 23.90
CA GLU A 239 -17.36 -9.07 23.43
C GLU A 239 -15.85 -9.38 23.41
N VAL A 240 -15.41 -10.43 24.12
CA VAL A 240 -13.98 -10.74 24.38
C VAL A 240 -13.40 -11.85 23.50
N PHE A 241 -14.18 -12.42 22.57
CA PHE A 241 -13.83 -13.65 21.87
C PHE A 241 -12.57 -13.55 21.01
N PHE A 242 -12.36 -12.43 20.31
CA PHE A 242 -11.26 -12.28 19.36
C PHE A 242 -10.40 -11.08 19.75
N PRO A 243 -9.24 -11.28 20.39
CA PRO A 243 -8.25 -10.23 20.60
C PRO A 243 -7.94 -9.49 19.29
N ASN A 244 -7.93 -8.15 19.33
CA ASN A 244 -7.58 -7.35 18.17
C ASN A 244 -6.06 -7.38 17.97
N PRO A 245 -5.54 -7.99 16.88
CA PRO A 245 -4.10 -8.05 16.64
C PRO A 245 -3.47 -6.66 16.39
N ARG A 246 -4.29 -5.62 16.18
CA ARG A 246 -3.87 -4.23 15.99
C ARG A 246 -3.96 -3.39 17.27
N TYR A 247 -4.37 -3.97 18.40
CA TYR A 247 -4.46 -3.25 19.67
C TYR A 247 -3.07 -2.77 20.13
N VAL A 248 -2.97 -1.49 20.45
CA VAL A 248 -1.78 -0.86 21.01
C VAL A 248 -2.10 -0.45 22.45
N PRO A 249 -1.49 -1.12 23.45
CA PRO A 249 -1.58 -0.70 24.84
C PRO A 249 -1.07 0.74 24.99
N ASP A 250 -1.72 1.53 25.84
CA ASP A 250 -1.30 2.89 26.20
C ASP A 250 -1.26 3.92 25.04
N LEU A 251 -2.02 3.68 23.96
CA LEU A 251 -2.18 4.65 22.88
C LEU A 251 -2.71 5.99 23.44
N PRO A 252 -2.09 7.16 23.12
CA PRO A 252 -2.48 8.45 23.68
C PRO A 252 -3.98 8.72 23.51
N ARG A 253 -4.63 9.27 24.53
CA ARG A 253 -6.10 9.44 24.57
C ARG A 253 -6.67 10.24 23.39
N ASP A 254 -5.85 11.03 22.69
CA ASP A 254 -6.24 11.88 21.55
C ASP A 254 -5.62 11.48 20.20
N SER A 255 -4.92 10.34 20.11
CA SER A 255 -4.40 9.83 18.83
C SER A 255 -5.52 9.47 17.84
N PHE A 256 -5.31 9.82 16.58
CA PHE A 256 -6.20 9.43 15.48
C PHE A 256 -5.96 8.00 15.04
N ASP A 257 -6.92 7.43 14.30
CA ASP A 257 -6.68 6.20 13.58
C ASP A 257 -5.79 6.47 12.35
N PRO A 258 -4.54 5.95 12.31
CA PRO A 258 -3.64 6.17 11.19
C PRO A 258 -4.22 5.66 9.88
N VAL A 259 -5.02 4.59 9.91
CA VAL A 259 -5.65 4.01 8.71
C VAL A 259 -6.77 4.91 8.20
N GLY A 260 -7.66 5.37 9.08
CA GLY A 260 -8.72 6.31 8.74
C GLY A 260 -8.18 7.64 8.19
N VAL A 261 -7.14 8.21 8.81
CA VAL A 261 -6.52 9.46 8.33
C VAL A 261 -5.75 9.25 7.03
N ALA A 262 -5.02 8.14 6.88
CA ALA A 262 -4.33 7.81 5.64
C ALA A 262 -5.30 7.55 4.49
N ARG A 263 -6.44 6.89 4.77
CA ARG A 263 -7.54 6.68 3.82
C ARG A 263 -8.07 8.02 3.30
N LEU A 264 -8.41 8.96 4.17
CA LEU A 264 -8.92 10.28 3.75
C LEU A 264 -7.86 11.09 2.98
N ARG A 265 -6.60 11.03 3.40
CA ARG A 265 -5.49 11.64 2.65
C ARG A 265 -5.32 11.01 1.26
N HIS A 266 -5.57 9.71 1.13
CA HIS A 266 -5.50 8.98 -0.13
C HIS A 266 -6.71 9.25 -1.03
N GLU A 267 -7.93 9.14 -0.50
CA GLU A 267 -9.19 9.41 -1.20
C GLU A 267 -9.26 10.85 -1.73
N HIS A 268 -8.70 11.80 -0.98
CA HIS A 268 -8.63 13.19 -1.39
C HIS A 268 -7.28 13.58 -2.03
N ARG A 269 -6.39 12.61 -2.32
CA ARG A 269 -5.07 12.89 -2.89
C ARG A 269 -5.17 13.53 -4.25
N ASP A 270 -5.99 12.97 -5.14
CA ASP A 270 -6.22 13.51 -6.50
C ASP A 270 -6.88 14.89 -6.46
N HIS A 271 -7.49 15.26 -5.34
CA HIS A 271 -8.06 16.57 -5.11
C HIS A 271 -7.00 17.57 -4.61
N PHE A 272 -6.25 17.25 -3.56
CA PHE A 272 -5.34 18.22 -2.92
C PHE A 272 -3.91 18.22 -3.48
N GLU A 273 -3.36 17.07 -3.87
CA GLU A 273 -1.95 16.95 -4.27
C GLU A 273 -1.64 17.75 -5.55
N PRO A 274 -2.39 17.61 -6.66
CA PRO A 274 -2.07 18.35 -7.88
C PRO A 274 -2.16 19.86 -7.65
N ARG A 275 -3.22 20.27 -6.95
CA ARG A 275 -3.49 21.67 -6.64
C ARG A 275 -2.45 22.26 -5.69
N SER A 276 -1.85 21.46 -4.80
CA SER A 276 -0.73 21.88 -3.95
C SER A 276 0.52 22.27 -4.75
N ARG A 277 0.66 21.74 -5.97
CA ARG A 277 1.73 22.07 -6.92
C ARG A 277 1.29 23.11 -7.96
N GLY A 278 0.08 23.67 -7.82
CA GLY A 278 -0.44 24.64 -8.78
C GLY A 278 -0.79 24.04 -10.15
N VAL A 279 -0.93 22.71 -10.25
CA VAL A 279 -1.32 21.99 -11.47
C VAL A 279 -2.74 21.44 -11.34
N ALA A 280 -3.37 21.15 -12.48
CA ALA A 280 -4.72 20.60 -12.48
C ALA A 280 -4.73 19.09 -12.21
N HIS A 281 -3.70 18.35 -12.66
CA HIS A 281 -3.63 16.88 -12.60
C HIS A 281 -2.33 16.33 -12.01
N ALA A 282 -2.44 15.19 -11.32
CA ALA A 282 -1.31 14.53 -10.69
C ALA A 282 -0.21 14.15 -11.69
N ALA A 283 -0.61 13.81 -12.92
CA ALA A 283 0.29 13.43 -14.01
C ALA A 283 1.09 14.62 -14.61
N GLU A 284 0.69 15.87 -14.34
CA GLU A 284 1.43 17.04 -14.80
C GLU A 284 2.72 17.18 -13.96
N PRO A 285 3.91 17.16 -14.60
CA PRO A 285 5.18 17.28 -13.88
C PRO A 285 5.45 18.73 -13.45
N GLY A 286 6.11 18.91 -12.31
CA GLY A 286 6.58 20.23 -11.83
C GLY A 286 5.81 20.80 -10.64
N ASP A 287 6.37 21.84 -10.00
CA ASP A 287 5.71 22.64 -8.96
C ASP A 287 5.60 24.09 -9.45
N PHE A 288 4.37 24.47 -9.83
CA PHE A 288 4.00 25.79 -10.31
C PHE A 288 3.31 26.64 -9.23
N PHE A 289 3.15 26.12 -8.01
CA PHE A 289 2.59 26.91 -6.92
C PHE A 289 3.61 27.99 -6.51
N VAL A 290 3.22 29.24 -6.71
CA VAL A 290 4.03 30.42 -6.36
C VAL A 290 3.21 31.45 -5.60
N GLY A 291 3.87 32.15 -4.68
CA GLY A 291 3.27 33.22 -3.90
C GLY A 291 2.36 32.77 -2.76
N ARG A 292 1.39 33.62 -2.43
CA ARG A 292 0.42 33.45 -1.33
C ARG A 292 1.07 33.36 0.06
N THR A 293 2.26 33.93 0.20
CA THR A 293 3.05 33.92 1.45
C THR A 293 2.27 34.50 2.64
N ASN A 294 1.57 35.62 2.45
CA ASN A 294 0.77 36.25 3.52
C ASN A 294 -0.40 35.37 3.95
N ALA A 295 -1.08 34.72 3.00
CA ALA A 295 -2.20 33.82 3.28
C ALA A 295 -1.72 32.57 4.02
N LEU A 296 -0.62 31.95 3.59
CA LEU A 296 -0.01 30.80 4.27
C LEU A 296 0.51 31.18 5.66
N ALA A 297 1.13 32.36 5.83
CA ALA A 297 1.57 32.87 7.13
C ALA A 297 0.38 33.09 8.08
N ARG A 298 -0.73 33.64 7.57
CA ARG A 298 -1.96 33.82 8.35
C ARG A 298 -2.53 32.49 8.82
N ILE A 299 -2.62 31.49 7.94
CA ILE A 299 -3.08 30.13 8.29
C ILE A 299 -2.13 29.50 9.31
N ALA A 300 -0.81 29.55 9.09
CA ALA A 300 0.18 29.01 10.03
C ALA A 300 0.09 29.68 11.41
N SER A 301 -0.12 30.99 11.47
CA SER A 301 -0.34 31.72 12.72
C SER A 301 -1.67 31.35 13.40
N TRP A 302 -2.75 31.16 12.63
CA TRP A 302 -4.06 30.75 13.14
C TRP A 302 -4.00 29.35 13.78
N VAL A 303 -3.29 28.41 13.14
CA VAL A 303 -3.08 27.07 13.66
C VAL A 303 -2.25 27.04 14.95
N ARG A 304 -1.29 27.96 15.11
CA ARG A 304 -0.37 28.03 16.27
C ARG A 304 -1.00 28.55 17.56
N ALA A 305 -2.29 28.90 17.56
CA ALA A 305 -3.00 29.32 18.76
C ALA A 305 -2.90 28.26 19.87
N ALA A 306 -2.75 28.71 21.12
CA ALA A 306 -2.54 27.84 22.27
C ALA A 306 -3.65 26.77 22.42
N PRO A 307 -3.31 25.54 22.85
CA PRO A 307 -4.30 24.51 23.19
C PRO A 307 -5.34 25.03 24.19
N GLY A 308 -6.62 24.73 23.96
CA GLY A 308 -7.73 25.18 24.82
C GLY A 308 -8.22 26.62 24.59
N ALA A 309 -7.50 27.44 23.82
CA ALA A 309 -8.03 28.73 23.39
C ALA A 309 -9.18 28.53 22.39
N ALA A 310 -10.29 29.24 22.58
CA ALA A 310 -11.35 29.32 21.57
C ALA A 310 -10.82 30.11 20.37
N VAL A 311 -10.72 29.46 19.22
CA VAL A 311 -10.25 30.07 17.98
C VAL A 311 -11.40 30.05 16.99
N PRO A 312 -11.76 31.21 16.41
CA PRO A 312 -12.82 31.27 15.42
C PRO A 312 -12.48 30.39 14.20
N PRO A 313 -13.49 29.76 13.56
CA PRO A 313 -13.29 29.12 12.27
C PRO A 313 -12.70 30.11 11.26
N LEU A 314 -11.79 29.64 10.41
CA LEU A 314 -11.18 30.44 9.35
C LEU A 314 -11.80 30.03 8.01
N ALA A 315 -12.53 30.96 7.39
CA ALA A 315 -13.11 30.79 6.07
C ALA A 315 -12.21 31.43 5.01
N VAL A 316 -11.77 30.65 4.03
CA VAL A 316 -11.02 31.13 2.86
C VAL A 316 -12.00 31.42 1.73
N THR A 317 -12.05 32.69 1.30
CA THR A 317 -12.92 33.16 0.22
C THR A 317 -12.10 33.70 -0.95
N GLY A 318 -12.79 33.94 -2.07
CA GLY A 318 -12.22 34.52 -3.27
C GLY A 318 -12.96 34.07 -4.52
N ALA A 319 -12.72 34.74 -5.62
CA ALA A 319 -13.31 34.53 -6.92
C ALA A 319 -12.93 33.15 -7.49
N PRO A 320 -13.67 32.66 -8.50
CA PRO A 320 -13.29 31.47 -9.25
C PRO A 320 -11.87 31.61 -9.84
N GLY A 321 -11.01 30.62 -9.59
CA GLY A 321 -9.63 30.62 -10.08
C GLY A 321 -8.61 31.39 -9.21
N SER A 322 -9.01 32.00 -8.08
CA SER A 322 -8.08 32.68 -7.17
C SER A 322 -7.11 31.73 -6.45
N GLY A 323 -7.31 30.41 -6.54
CA GLY A 323 -6.39 29.43 -5.95
C GLY A 323 -6.72 29.00 -4.52
N LYS A 324 -8.00 29.06 -4.11
CA LYS A 324 -8.48 28.65 -2.78
C LYS A 324 -8.07 27.21 -2.42
N THR A 325 -8.45 26.23 -3.25
CA THR A 325 -8.08 24.83 -3.03
C THR A 325 -6.57 24.61 -3.17
N ALA A 326 -5.89 25.37 -4.03
CA ALA A 326 -4.43 25.29 -4.16
C ALA A 326 -3.74 25.74 -2.86
N LEU A 327 -4.24 26.78 -2.20
CA LEU A 327 -3.74 27.23 -0.90
C LEU A 327 -3.95 26.18 0.20
N LEU A 328 -5.13 25.56 0.26
CA LEU A 328 -5.42 24.48 1.22
C LEU A 328 -4.56 23.23 0.94
N GLY A 329 -4.42 22.85 -0.34
CA GLY A 329 -3.55 21.76 -0.77
C GLY A 329 -2.10 22.04 -0.41
N ARG A 330 -1.62 23.28 -0.60
CA ARG A 330 -0.27 23.70 -0.20
C ARG A 330 -0.11 23.64 1.32
N PHE A 331 -1.08 24.11 2.09
CA PHE A 331 -1.07 23.98 3.55
C PHE A 331 -0.99 22.51 3.98
N LEU A 332 -1.82 21.62 3.41
CA LEU A 332 -1.79 20.18 3.69
C LEU A 332 -0.42 19.56 3.36
N ALA A 333 0.16 19.89 2.19
CA ALA A 333 1.50 19.45 1.84
C ALA A 333 2.54 19.94 2.87
N LEU A 334 2.42 21.19 3.34
CA LEU A 334 3.33 21.72 4.36
C LEU A 334 3.13 21.10 5.74
N THR A 335 2.01 20.43 6.04
CA THR A 335 1.84 19.71 7.33
C THR A 335 2.61 18.39 7.36
N ASP A 336 3.00 17.87 6.21
CA ASP A 336 3.83 16.68 6.07
C ASP A 336 5.31 17.07 6.14
N ALA A 337 6.04 16.51 7.10
CA ALA A 337 7.44 16.85 7.36
C ALA A 337 8.35 16.55 6.15
N ASP A 338 7.98 15.53 5.36
CA ASP A 338 8.78 15.03 4.23
C ASP A 338 8.37 15.66 2.89
N SER A 339 7.42 16.60 2.90
CA SER A 339 6.94 17.22 1.67
C SER A 339 8.01 18.12 1.02
N PRO A 340 8.33 17.91 -0.28
CA PRO A 340 9.25 18.78 -1.02
C PRO A 340 8.82 20.24 -1.04
N ALA A 341 7.52 20.53 -0.84
CA ALA A 341 6.99 21.89 -0.75
C ALA A 341 7.62 22.70 0.39
N ARG A 342 8.10 22.03 1.47
CA ARG A 342 8.71 22.70 2.62
C ARG A 342 10.07 23.32 2.30
N MET A 343 10.82 22.77 1.35
CA MET A 343 12.18 23.23 1.04
C MET A 343 12.24 24.66 0.48
N ASN A 344 11.18 25.10 -0.20
CA ASN A 344 11.11 26.41 -0.85
C ASN A 344 10.11 27.37 -0.17
N THR A 345 9.74 27.07 1.08
CA THR A 345 8.68 27.78 1.81
C THR A 345 9.26 28.47 3.04
N ALA A 346 8.95 29.76 3.21
CA ALA A 346 9.54 30.57 4.27
C ALA A 346 9.13 30.06 5.67
N PRO A 347 10.02 30.04 6.69
CA PRO A 347 9.73 29.42 7.99
C PRO A 347 8.45 29.90 8.69
N GLN A 348 8.11 31.18 8.55
CA GLN A 348 6.90 31.78 9.14
C GLN A 348 5.58 31.25 8.54
N THR A 349 5.64 30.62 7.37
CA THR A 349 4.49 30.01 6.69
C THR A 349 4.35 28.51 6.97
N LEU A 350 5.33 27.90 7.66
CA LEU A 350 5.27 26.49 7.99
C LEU A 350 4.31 26.25 9.17
N PRO A 351 3.39 25.27 9.07
CA PRO A 351 2.60 24.83 10.21
C PRO A 351 3.50 24.18 11.27
N PRO A 352 3.06 24.14 12.55
CA PRO A 352 3.81 23.46 13.60
C PRO A 352 3.92 21.95 13.31
N PRO A 353 5.05 21.30 13.67
CA PRO A 353 5.22 19.87 13.48
C PRO A 353 4.26 19.09 14.38
N GLY A 354 3.88 17.88 13.94
CA GLY A 354 2.99 16.99 14.70
C GLY A 354 1.53 17.43 14.75
N LEU A 355 1.14 18.42 13.95
CA LEU A 355 -0.25 18.87 13.87
C LEU A 355 -1.16 17.78 13.31
N ALA A 356 -2.22 17.44 14.02
CA ALA A 356 -3.23 16.53 13.50
C ALA A 356 -4.17 17.25 12.54
N VAL A 357 -4.21 16.77 11.28
CA VAL A 357 -4.96 17.40 10.20
C VAL A 357 -5.84 16.36 9.50
N ILE A 358 -7.14 16.64 9.43
CA ILE A 358 -8.13 15.84 8.72
C ILE A 358 -8.55 16.62 7.46
N PRO A 359 -8.15 16.18 6.26
CA PRO A 359 -8.65 16.76 5.01
C PRO A 359 -10.02 16.16 4.66
N LEU A 360 -10.96 17.01 4.28
CA LEU A 360 -12.30 16.68 3.81
C LEU A 360 -12.58 17.50 2.55
N SER A 361 -13.35 16.92 1.63
CA SER A 361 -13.84 17.59 0.43
C SER A 361 -15.37 17.66 0.48
N GLY A 362 -15.92 18.84 0.19
CA GLY A 362 -17.37 19.02 -0.03
C GLY A 362 -17.84 18.39 -1.33
N ARG A 363 -16.92 18.05 -2.24
CA ARG A 363 -17.24 17.41 -3.51
C ARG A 363 -17.75 15.99 -3.28
N GLY A 364 -18.99 15.73 -3.70
CA GLY A 364 -19.62 14.42 -3.50
C GLY A 364 -20.22 14.21 -2.10
N VAL A 365 -20.27 15.26 -1.27
CA VAL A 365 -21.01 15.23 -0.01
C VAL A 365 -22.50 15.34 -0.29
N ASN A 366 -23.24 14.29 0.08
CA ASN A 366 -24.67 14.17 -0.18
C ASN A 366 -25.52 14.31 1.10
N GLY A 367 -25.00 15.04 2.10
CA GLY A 367 -25.67 15.36 3.35
C GLY A 367 -24.81 15.10 4.58
N LEU A 368 -25.38 15.35 5.75
CA LEU A 368 -24.69 15.27 7.04
C LEU A 368 -23.98 13.93 7.28
N ARG A 369 -24.61 12.81 6.93
CA ARG A 369 -24.08 11.48 7.23
C ARG A 369 -22.75 11.22 6.55
N SER A 370 -22.56 11.69 5.31
CA SER A 370 -21.33 11.50 4.55
C SER A 370 -20.13 12.12 5.28
N LEU A 371 -20.27 13.37 5.73
CA LEU A 371 -19.20 14.06 6.47
C LEU A 371 -18.95 13.42 7.84
N ALA A 372 -20.00 12.94 8.51
CA ALA A 372 -19.89 12.27 9.80
C ALA A 372 -19.16 10.92 9.71
N VAL A 373 -19.38 10.14 8.65
CA VAL A 373 -18.68 8.85 8.42
C VAL A 373 -17.18 9.07 8.27
N ASP A 374 -16.77 10.06 7.47
CA ASP A 374 -15.35 10.33 7.24
C ASP A 374 -14.66 10.80 8.53
N LEU A 375 -15.31 11.68 9.29
CA LEU A 375 -14.81 12.09 10.61
C LEU A 375 -14.79 10.92 11.61
N ALA A 376 -15.79 10.04 11.61
CA ALA A 376 -15.81 8.86 12.47
C ALA A 376 -14.64 7.92 12.15
N ALA A 377 -14.38 7.67 10.86
CA ALA A 377 -13.25 6.87 10.41
C ALA A 377 -11.90 7.47 10.86
N ALA A 378 -11.71 8.79 10.69
CA ALA A 378 -10.48 9.46 11.16
C ALA A 378 -10.29 9.31 12.69
N LEU A 379 -11.38 9.33 13.45
CA LEU A 379 -11.40 9.17 14.90
C LEU A 379 -11.32 7.71 15.38
N GLY A 380 -11.20 6.73 14.47
CA GLY A 380 -11.17 5.30 14.80
C GLY A 380 -12.50 4.79 15.35
N ARG A 381 -13.61 5.38 14.91
CA ARG A 381 -14.99 5.02 15.28
C ARG A 381 -15.68 4.24 14.16
N PRO A 382 -16.67 3.39 14.49
CA PRO A 382 -17.46 2.68 13.48
C PRO A 382 -18.09 3.63 12.44
N PRO A 383 -18.14 3.27 11.15
CA PRO A 383 -18.69 4.11 10.08
C PRO A 383 -20.17 4.50 10.26
N ASP A 384 -20.93 3.72 11.02
CA ASP A 384 -22.33 3.96 11.36
C ASP A 384 -22.52 4.85 12.60
N SER A 385 -21.42 5.37 13.17
CA SER A 385 -21.46 6.26 14.33
C SER A 385 -22.38 7.45 14.11
N ALA A 386 -23.31 7.64 15.04
CA ALA A 386 -24.18 8.81 15.03
C ALA A 386 -23.35 10.12 15.05
N PRO A 387 -23.77 11.17 14.32
CA PRO A 387 -23.06 12.46 14.27
C PRO A 387 -22.83 13.08 15.65
N GLY A 388 -23.76 12.88 16.59
CA GLY A 388 -23.62 13.32 17.98
C GLY A 388 -22.43 12.66 18.69
N HIS A 389 -22.15 11.39 18.42
CA HIS A 389 -20.99 10.67 18.98
C HIS A 389 -19.67 11.19 18.40
N VAL A 390 -19.65 11.55 17.13
CA VAL A 390 -18.48 12.21 16.50
C VAL A 390 -18.19 13.55 17.19
N LEU A 391 -19.21 14.38 17.40
CA LEU A 391 -19.06 15.65 18.12
C LEU A 391 -18.64 15.45 19.58
N ALA A 392 -19.20 14.44 20.28
CA ALA A 392 -18.82 14.12 21.65
C ALA A 392 -17.36 13.66 21.76
N ALA A 393 -16.91 12.83 20.82
CA ALA A 393 -15.52 12.39 20.74
C ALA A 393 -14.56 13.58 20.53
N LEU A 394 -14.91 14.52 19.64
CA LEU A 394 -14.12 15.73 19.41
C LEU A 394 -14.11 16.68 20.63
N ARG A 395 -15.23 16.79 21.37
CA ARG A 395 -15.31 17.60 22.61
C ARG A 395 -14.48 17.02 23.75
N ALA A 396 -14.31 15.71 23.80
CA ALA A 396 -13.52 15.03 24.82
C ALA A 396 -12.00 15.16 24.60
N ARG A 397 -11.57 15.72 23.46
CA ARG A 397 -10.16 15.91 23.13
C ARG A 397 -9.53 17.04 23.92
N THR A 398 -8.27 16.84 24.28
CA THR A 398 -7.40 17.83 24.92
C THR A 398 -6.40 18.46 23.94
N ASP A 399 -5.99 17.72 22.90
CA ASP A 399 -5.10 18.22 21.85
C ASP A 399 -5.86 18.81 20.63
N PRO A 400 -5.38 19.94 20.06
CA PRO A 400 -6.02 20.57 18.92
C PRO A 400 -5.96 19.69 17.66
N VAL A 401 -7.07 19.66 16.91
CA VAL A 401 -7.18 19.05 15.59
C VAL A 401 -7.59 20.09 14.55
N VAL A 402 -6.91 20.11 13.42
CA VAL A 402 -7.28 20.92 12.26
C VAL A 402 -8.17 20.10 11.34
N ILE A 403 -9.38 20.57 11.08
CA ILE A 403 -10.27 20.01 10.06
C ILE A 403 -10.24 20.96 8.87
N VAL A 404 -9.77 20.47 7.73
CA VAL A 404 -9.70 21.20 6.47
C VAL A 404 -10.87 20.74 5.60
N LEU A 405 -11.85 21.60 5.37
CA LEU A 405 -13.01 21.30 4.53
C LEU A 405 -13.00 22.20 3.30
N ASP A 406 -12.59 21.63 2.17
CA ASP A 406 -12.55 22.35 0.89
C ASP A 406 -13.88 22.20 0.12
N GLY A 407 -14.38 23.28 -0.48
CA GLY A 407 -15.54 23.22 -1.37
C GLY A 407 -16.89 23.09 -0.66
N LEU A 408 -17.12 23.82 0.43
CA LEU A 408 -18.48 23.94 1.03
C LEU A 408 -19.49 24.48 0.00
N ASP A 409 -19.03 25.27 -0.95
CA ASP A 409 -19.82 25.80 -2.06
C ASP A 409 -20.01 24.81 -3.21
N GLU A 410 -19.25 23.70 -3.22
CA GLU A 410 -19.41 22.60 -4.18
C GLU A 410 -20.43 21.55 -3.69
N ILE A 411 -20.90 21.66 -2.44
CA ILE A 411 -21.99 20.83 -1.92
C ILE A 411 -23.29 21.27 -2.60
N ALA A 412 -24.02 20.32 -3.18
CA ALA A 412 -25.30 20.61 -3.82
C ALA A 412 -26.25 21.32 -2.83
N PRO A 413 -26.99 22.36 -3.24
CA PRO A 413 -27.90 23.07 -2.34
C PRO A 413 -28.94 22.17 -1.65
N SER A 414 -29.33 21.06 -2.29
CA SER A 414 -30.23 20.06 -1.71
C SER A 414 -29.57 19.14 -0.67
N ALA A 415 -28.24 19.06 -0.66
CA ALA A 415 -27.45 18.27 0.28
C ALA A 415 -26.93 19.12 1.45
N TYR A 416 -26.89 20.45 1.31
CA TYR A 416 -26.56 21.39 2.38
C TYR A 416 -27.80 21.84 3.15
N ASP A 417 -28.39 20.91 3.89
CA ASP A 417 -29.57 21.16 4.74
C ASP A 417 -29.22 21.81 6.08
N ASP A 418 -30.26 22.20 6.85
CA ASP A 418 -30.10 22.81 8.18
C ASP A 418 -29.30 21.89 9.12
N GLY A 419 -29.45 20.57 8.98
CA GLY A 419 -28.71 19.59 9.76
C GLY A 419 -27.21 19.66 9.52
N LEU A 420 -26.77 19.59 8.26
CA LEU A 420 -25.36 19.69 7.89
C LEU A 420 -24.78 21.06 8.27
N ALA A 421 -25.52 22.14 8.05
CA ALA A 421 -25.11 23.48 8.46
C ALA A 421 -24.91 23.58 9.99
N ASP A 422 -25.83 23.01 10.78
CA ASP A 422 -25.74 22.92 12.24
C ASP A 422 -24.56 22.07 12.69
N PHE A 423 -24.27 20.99 11.99
CA PHE A 423 -23.12 20.12 12.28
C PHE A 423 -21.79 20.84 12.04
N VAL A 424 -21.61 21.47 10.87
CA VAL A 424 -20.40 22.26 10.55
C VAL A 424 -20.21 23.41 11.55
N ARG A 425 -21.29 24.12 11.91
CA ARG A 425 -21.26 25.17 12.93
C ARG A 425 -20.90 24.61 14.32
N SER A 426 -21.40 23.43 14.65
CA SER A 426 -21.08 22.76 15.91
C SER A 426 -19.60 22.36 15.99
N LEU A 427 -18.99 21.91 14.89
CA LEU A 427 -17.55 21.64 14.82
C LEU A 427 -16.73 22.90 15.14
N GLY A 428 -17.08 24.03 14.53
CA GLY A 428 -16.38 25.31 14.74
C GLY A 428 -16.43 25.86 16.16
N ARG A 429 -17.36 25.37 17.01
CA ARG A 429 -17.51 25.79 18.41
C ARG A 429 -16.73 24.91 19.40
N ILE A 430 -16.16 23.79 18.95
CA ILE A 430 -15.43 22.88 19.83
C ILE A 430 -14.02 23.46 20.08
N PRO A 431 -13.60 23.71 21.34
CA PRO A 431 -12.31 24.34 21.62
C PRO A 431 -11.08 23.59 21.09
N ALA A 432 -11.18 22.25 21.01
CA ALA A 432 -10.13 21.39 20.45
C ALA A 432 -10.14 21.35 18.91
N VAL A 433 -11.16 21.90 18.24
CA VAL A 433 -11.24 21.92 16.77
C VAL A 433 -10.75 23.26 16.24
N ARG A 434 -9.97 23.20 15.16
CA ARG A 434 -9.56 24.33 14.33
C ARG A 434 -10.14 24.08 12.94
N LEU A 435 -11.24 24.75 12.62
CA LEU A 435 -11.97 24.53 11.37
C LEU A 435 -11.49 25.51 10.28
N LEU A 436 -10.85 24.99 9.23
CA LEU A 436 -10.44 25.71 8.04
C LEU A 436 -11.36 25.33 6.88
N VAL A 437 -12.14 26.28 6.37
CA VAL A 437 -13.20 26.01 5.38
C VAL A 437 -13.02 26.88 4.15
N VAL A 438 -13.20 26.31 2.94
CA VAL A 438 -13.42 27.11 1.72
C VAL A 438 -14.91 27.25 1.48
N ALA A 439 -15.38 28.49 1.35
CA ALA A 439 -16.79 28.81 1.15
C ALA A 439 -17.00 30.06 0.28
N ARG A 440 -18.21 30.23 -0.25
CA ARG A 440 -18.64 31.50 -0.89
C ARG A 440 -19.16 32.49 0.15
N ALA A 441 -19.10 33.78 -0.17
CA ALA A 441 -19.59 34.85 0.69
C ALA A 441 -21.03 34.63 1.20
N ALA A 442 -21.92 34.10 0.34
CA ALA A 442 -23.31 33.80 0.70
C ALA A 442 -23.47 32.68 1.75
N GLN A 443 -22.48 31.78 1.88
CA GLN A 443 -22.51 30.66 2.82
C GLN A 443 -21.83 30.97 4.17
N LEU A 444 -21.12 32.11 4.28
CA LEU A 444 -20.45 32.51 5.53
C LEU A 444 -21.44 32.62 6.70
N GLY A 445 -22.66 33.11 6.44
CA GLY A 445 -23.71 33.19 7.47
C GLY A 445 -24.08 31.83 8.08
N SER A 446 -23.93 30.73 7.34
CA SER A 446 -24.23 29.38 7.83
C SER A 446 -23.20 28.87 8.86
N LEU A 447 -21.97 29.38 8.79
CA LEU A 447 -20.86 29.01 9.68
C LEU A 447 -20.92 29.74 11.04
N GLY A 448 -21.77 30.76 11.17
CA GLY A 448 -22.00 31.53 12.39
C GLY A 448 -21.40 32.94 12.37
N PRO A 449 -21.68 33.76 13.40
CA PRO A 449 -21.29 35.18 13.43
C PRO A 449 -19.79 35.41 13.71
N ASP A 450 -19.12 34.45 14.34
CA ASP A 450 -17.74 34.58 14.84
C ASP A 450 -16.71 33.92 13.88
N VAL A 451 -16.94 33.99 12.56
CA VAL A 451 -16.03 33.43 11.56
C VAL A 451 -15.05 34.48 11.07
N GLU A 452 -13.76 34.13 11.07
CA GLU A 452 -12.74 34.95 10.46
C GLU A 452 -12.68 34.67 8.95
N VAL A 453 -12.59 35.72 8.14
CA VAL A 453 -12.57 35.61 6.68
C VAL A 453 -11.20 35.99 6.13
N LEU A 454 -10.58 35.05 5.41
CA LEU A 454 -9.37 35.26 4.62
C LEU A 454 -9.76 35.37 3.15
N ASP A 455 -9.91 36.61 2.68
CA ASP A 455 -10.31 36.90 1.30
C ASP A 455 -9.10 37.01 0.36
N LEU A 456 -8.93 36.03 -0.52
CA LEU A 456 -7.78 35.93 -1.42
C LEU A 456 -7.71 37.01 -2.50
N ASP A 457 -8.79 37.75 -2.72
CA ASP A 457 -8.80 38.84 -3.71
C ASP A 457 -8.55 40.22 -3.08
N SER A 458 -8.55 40.30 -1.75
CA SER A 458 -8.25 41.54 -1.04
C SER A 458 -6.78 41.96 -1.26
N PRO A 459 -6.48 43.28 -1.22
CA PRO A 459 -5.11 43.79 -1.45
C PRO A 459 -4.04 43.20 -0.51
N GLU A 460 -4.42 42.70 0.66
CA GLU A 460 -3.51 42.10 1.64
C GLU A 460 -3.02 40.69 1.23
N TYR A 461 -3.88 39.92 0.55
CA TYR A 461 -3.63 38.53 0.20
C TYR A 461 -3.46 38.30 -1.31
N ARG A 462 -3.80 39.28 -2.15
CA ARG A 462 -3.56 39.28 -3.59
C ARG A 462 -2.06 39.35 -3.87
N ASP A 463 -1.55 38.42 -4.69
CA ASP A 463 -0.12 38.28 -4.97
C ASP A 463 0.15 38.52 -6.47
N GLU A 464 0.26 39.81 -6.84
CA GLU A 464 0.49 40.22 -8.23
C GLU A 464 1.87 39.76 -8.74
N GLY A 465 2.87 39.70 -7.87
CA GLY A 465 4.20 39.20 -8.20
C GLY A 465 4.19 37.71 -8.57
N ALA A 466 3.38 36.91 -7.89
CA ALA A 466 3.19 35.50 -8.20
C ALA A 466 2.55 35.28 -9.57
N LEU A 467 1.59 36.13 -9.98
CA LEU A 467 1.00 36.06 -11.32
C LEU A 467 2.05 36.24 -12.43
N HIS A 468 3.01 37.17 -12.23
CA HIS A 468 4.14 37.33 -13.16
C HIS A 468 5.06 36.10 -13.19
N GLN A 469 5.32 35.49 -12.04
CA GLN A 469 6.17 34.29 -11.96
C GLN A 469 5.52 33.08 -12.64
N VAL A 470 4.20 32.89 -12.50
CA VAL A 470 3.45 31.87 -13.24
C VAL A 470 3.61 32.07 -14.74
N ALA A 471 3.42 33.30 -15.24
CA ALA A 471 3.60 33.61 -16.65
C ALA A 471 5.00 33.28 -17.18
N TYR A 472 6.05 33.57 -16.39
CA TYR A 472 7.43 33.19 -16.74
C TYR A 472 7.64 31.67 -16.77
N ARG A 473 7.07 30.93 -15.81
CA ARG A 473 7.22 29.47 -15.73
C ARG A 473 6.49 28.73 -16.85
N LEU A 474 5.44 29.33 -17.41
CA LEU A 474 4.65 28.76 -18.50
C LEU A 474 5.25 29.03 -19.89
N ALA A 475 6.20 29.96 -20.02
CA ALA A 475 6.82 30.30 -21.30
C ALA A 475 7.97 29.35 -21.67
N GLN A 476 8.03 28.89 -22.92
CA GLN A 476 9.10 27.99 -23.38
C GLN A 476 10.38 28.75 -23.76
N ASP A 477 10.29 30.06 -24.03
CA ASP A 477 11.44 30.93 -24.28
C ASP A 477 11.29 32.37 -23.71
N PRO A 478 12.40 33.13 -23.58
CA PRO A 478 12.39 34.49 -23.01
C PRO A 478 11.62 35.53 -23.84
N GLY A 479 11.52 35.37 -25.16
CA GLY A 479 10.76 36.24 -26.06
C GLY A 479 9.25 36.04 -25.93
N GLN A 480 8.81 34.79 -25.75
CA GLN A 480 7.44 34.41 -25.42
C GLN A 480 7.04 34.95 -24.04
N ALA A 481 7.91 34.81 -23.04
CA ALA A 481 7.67 35.38 -21.71
C ALA A 481 7.48 36.91 -21.79
N ALA A 482 8.30 37.61 -22.58
CA ALA A 482 8.17 39.05 -22.79
C ALA A 482 6.87 39.45 -23.50
N ALA A 483 6.37 38.64 -24.45
CA ALA A 483 5.09 38.86 -25.13
C ALA A 483 3.89 38.65 -24.18
N VAL A 484 3.89 37.56 -23.40
CA VAL A 484 2.88 37.28 -22.36
C VAL A 484 2.85 38.41 -21.33
N LEU A 485 4.01 38.86 -20.86
CA LEU A 485 4.12 39.92 -19.85
C LEU A 485 3.79 41.30 -20.40
N ALA A 486 4.07 41.58 -21.67
CA ALA A 486 3.67 42.84 -22.32
C ALA A 486 2.15 42.95 -22.45
N GLU A 487 1.47 41.83 -22.72
CA GLU A 487 0.01 41.79 -22.81
C GLU A 487 -0.64 41.81 -21.43
N LEU A 488 -0.13 41.03 -20.47
CA LEU A 488 -0.53 41.13 -19.06
C LEU A 488 -0.38 42.57 -18.55
N LYS A 489 0.73 43.26 -18.85
CA LYS A 489 0.94 44.67 -18.48
C LYS A 489 -0.05 45.64 -19.13
N ARG A 490 -0.51 45.39 -20.37
CA ARG A 490 -1.55 46.22 -21.02
C ARG A 490 -2.90 46.06 -20.31
N ASP A 491 -3.25 44.85 -19.89
CA ASP A 491 -4.53 44.60 -19.21
C ASP A 491 -4.51 44.87 -17.70
N PHE A 492 -3.37 44.77 -17.01
CA PHE A 492 -3.21 45.21 -15.61
C PHE A 492 -3.52 46.72 -15.43
N THR A 493 -3.35 47.53 -16.48
CA THR A 493 -3.70 48.97 -16.43
C THR A 493 -5.21 49.27 -16.52
N ARG A 494 -6.06 48.25 -16.72
CA ARG A 494 -7.52 48.40 -16.94
C ARG A 494 -8.41 48.01 -15.75
N GLU A 495 -7.85 47.77 -14.55
CA GLU A 495 -8.59 47.30 -13.36
C GLU A 495 -9.39 46.00 -13.59
N VAL A 496 -8.75 45.00 -14.19
CA VAL A 496 -9.36 43.68 -14.44
C VAL A 496 -9.23 42.76 -13.22
N ASP A 497 -10.21 41.89 -12.99
CA ASP A 497 -10.19 40.91 -11.91
C ASP A 497 -9.26 39.75 -12.30
N HIS A 498 -8.07 39.66 -11.68
CA HIS A 498 -7.00 38.77 -12.15
C HIS A 498 -6.90 37.51 -11.30
N SER A 499 -7.41 36.40 -11.83
CA SER A 499 -7.24 35.06 -11.23
C SER A 499 -6.02 34.32 -11.80
N PHE A 500 -5.44 33.40 -11.02
CA PHE A 500 -4.34 32.54 -11.48
C PHE A 500 -4.72 31.70 -12.70
N LEU A 501 -6.01 31.37 -12.81
CA LEU A 501 -6.58 30.67 -13.95
C LEU A 501 -6.58 31.53 -15.23
N MET A 502 -6.94 32.82 -15.14
CA MET A 502 -6.89 33.72 -16.30
C MET A 502 -5.46 33.82 -16.84
N VAL A 503 -4.46 33.92 -15.97
CA VAL A 503 -3.04 33.96 -16.39
C VAL A 503 -2.63 32.67 -17.09
N HIS A 504 -3.02 31.50 -16.59
CA HIS A 504 -2.74 30.22 -17.25
C HIS A 504 -3.38 30.13 -18.65
N LEU A 505 -4.64 30.54 -18.79
CA LEU A 505 -5.35 30.50 -20.08
C LEU A 505 -4.78 31.50 -21.09
N LEU A 506 -4.42 32.71 -20.63
CA LEU A 506 -3.80 33.73 -21.48
C LEU A 506 -2.37 33.35 -21.89
N ALA A 507 -1.58 32.77 -20.99
CA ALA A 507 -0.23 32.31 -21.27
C ALA A 507 -0.21 31.15 -22.27
N ALA A 508 -1.09 30.15 -22.09
CA ALA A 508 -1.20 29.01 -23.02
C ALA A 508 -1.56 29.44 -24.45
N ARG A 509 -2.29 30.55 -24.62
CA ARG A 509 -2.71 31.09 -25.92
C ARG A 509 -1.69 32.01 -26.57
N ALA A 510 -0.91 32.77 -25.80
CA ALA A 510 0.19 33.55 -26.33
C ALA A 510 1.24 32.68 -27.07
N LEU A 511 1.33 31.39 -26.71
CA LEU A 511 2.17 30.40 -27.36
C LEU A 511 1.69 29.98 -28.76
N GLU A 512 0.43 30.24 -29.13
CA GLU A 512 -0.19 29.77 -30.38
C GLU A 512 -0.35 30.85 -31.48
N ALA A 513 0.26 32.03 -31.31
CA ALA A 513 0.27 33.14 -32.29
C ALA A 513 -1.09 33.79 -32.66
N ASP A 514 -2.23 33.37 -32.09
CA ASP A 514 -3.57 33.84 -32.47
C ASP A 514 -4.12 35.07 -31.70
N GLY A 515 -3.32 35.69 -30.81
CA GLY A 515 -3.69 36.91 -30.07
C GLY A 515 -4.84 36.73 -29.04
N ILE A 516 -4.98 37.67 -28.10
CA ILE A 516 -5.95 37.60 -26.99
C ILE A 516 -7.30 38.28 -27.38
N PRO A 517 -8.48 37.86 -26.84
CA PRO A 517 -9.75 38.53 -27.13
C PRO A 517 -9.77 39.95 -26.54
N SER A 518 -10.21 40.95 -27.31
CA SER A 518 -10.10 42.38 -26.94
C SER A 518 -10.98 42.84 -25.77
N ASN A 519 -11.86 41.98 -25.23
CA ASN A 519 -12.90 42.31 -24.23
C ASN A 519 -12.85 41.42 -22.96
N ALA A 520 -11.73 40.80 -22.61
CA ALA A 520 -11.63 39.89 -21.46
C ALA A 520 -11.49 40.65 -20.11
N GLY A 521 -12.57 41.30 -19.66
CA GLY A 521 -12.61 42.00 -18.36
C GLY A 521 -12.85 41.10 -17.13
N ASP A 522 -13.30 39.86 -17.35
CA ASP A 522 -13.51 38.84 -16.33
C ASP A 522 -13.39 37.42 -16.92
N LEU A 523 -13.43 36.40 -16.07
CA LEU A 523 -13.29 34.99 -16.47
C LEU A 523 -14.44 34.51 -17.40
N PRO A 524 -15.73 34.84 -17.16
CA PRO A 524 -16.81 34.53 -18.09
C PRO A 524 -16.63 35.14 -19.49
N SER A 525 -16.27 36.42 -19.58
CA SER A 525 -16.03 37.11 -20.86
C SER A 525 -14.83 36.53 -21.60
N LEU A 526 -13.80 36.10 -20.87
CA LEU A 526 -12.66 35.37 -21.43
C LEU A 526 -13.10 34.02 -22.01
N PHE A 527 -13.86 33.20 -21.28
CA PHE A 527 -14.37 31.93 -21.79
C PHE A 527 -15.24 32.12 -23.03
N GLN A 528 -16.14 33.10 -23.01
CA GLN A 528 -16.97 33.44 -24.15
C GLN A 528 -16.14 33.81 -25.38
N GLY A 529 -15.15 34.69 -25.22
CA GLY A 529 -14.23 35.08 -26.29
C GLY A 529 -13.37 33.92 -26.82
N LEU A 530 -13.00 32.97 -25.96
CA LEU A 530 -12.28 31.76 -26.36
C LEU A 530 -13.16 30.80 -27.16
N ILE A 531 -14.42 30.61 -26.75
CA ILE A 531 -15.39 29.76 -27.44
C ILE A 531 -15.75 30.34 -28.82
N GLN A 532 -15.98 31.65 -28.91
CA GLN A 532 -16.27 32.35 -30.18
C GLN A 532 -15.17 32.18 -31.24
N ARG A 533 -13.93 31.89 -30.84
CA ARG A 533 -12.81 31.67 -31.77
C ARG A 533 -12.72 30.25 -32.30
N LEU A 534 -13.39 29.29 -31.65
CA LEU A 534 -13.46 27.90 -32.09
C LEU A 534 -14.32 27.71 -33.35
N GLY A 535 -15.09 28.71 -33.76
CA GLY A 535 -15.94 28.64 -34.94
C GLY A 535 -16.70 29.94 -35.20
N PRO A 536 -17.18 30.17 -36.43
CA PRO A 536 -18.07 31.32 -36.72
C PRO A 536 -19.43 31.22 -36.02
N ASP A 537 -19.71 30.09 -35.36
CA ASP A 537 -20.94 29.79 -34.63
C ASP A 537 -20.59 29.39 -33.19
N GLU A 538 -20.81 30.32 -32.26
CA GLU A 538 -20.59 30.17 -30.82
C GLU A 538 -21.48 29.07 -30.24
N ALA A 539 -22.77 29.07 -30.60
CA ALA A 539 -23.73 28.08 -30.13
C ALA A 539 -23.32 26.66 -30.55
N ARG A 540 -22.78 26.49 -31.76
CA ARG A 540 -22.24 25.20 -32.22
C ARG A 540 -21.00 24.77 -31.43
N SER A 541 -20.15 25.71 -31.01
CA SER A 541 -18.93 25.40 -30.25
C SER A 541 -19.26 25.01 -28.80
N GLU A 542 -20.19 25.72 -28.15
CA GLU A 542 -20.73 25.35 -26.84
C GLU A 542 -21.40 23.98 -26.88
N ARG A 543 -22.20 23.72 -27.91
CA ARG A 543 -22.85 22.42 -28.17
C ARG A 543 -21.84 21.28 -28.15
N LEU A 544 -20.70 21.44 -28.83
CA LEU A 544 -19.66 20.41 -28.93
C LEU A 544 -18.86 20.25 -27.62
N LEU A 545 -18.68 21.30 -26.82
CA LEU A 545 -18.02 21.23 -25.50
C LEU A 545 -18.92 20.69 -24.40
N SER A 546 -20.24 20.78 -24.57
CA SER A 546 -21.21 20.47 -23.52
C SER A 546 -21.06 19.09 -22.86
N PRO A 547 -20.78 17.96 -23.57
CA PRO A 547 -20.61 16.67 -22.89
C PRO A 547 -19.39 16.65 -21.97
N LEU A 548 -18.32 17.37 -22.33
CA LEU A 548 -17.09 17.42 -21.54
C LEU A 548 -17.28 18.20 -20.23
N ALA A 549 -18.26 19.11 -20.17
CA ALA A 549 -18.61 19.82 -18.94
C ALA A 549 -19.22 18.88 -17.87
N TYR A 550 -19.73 17.73 -18.29
CA TYR A 550 -20.30 16.71 -17.41
C TYR A 550 -19.42 15.47 -17.25
N ALA A 551 -18.28 15.41 -17.94
CA ALA A 551 -17.38 14.26 -17.92
C ALA A 551 -16.95 13.89 -16.49
N GLN A 552 -17.00 12.61 -16.18
CA GLN A 552 -16.62 12.03 -14.89
C GLN A 552 -15.26 11.33 -14.99
N GLY A 553 -14.64 11.08 -13.83
CA GLY A 553 -13.37 10.34 -13.75
C GLY A 553 -12.24 11.01 -14.55
N ALA A 554 -11.47 10.20 -15.28
CA ALA A 554 -10.33 10.65 -16.07
C ALA A 554 -10.71 11.51 -17.31
N GLY A 555 -11.99 11.54 -17.70
CA GLY A 555 -12.48 12.21 -18.90
C GLY A 555 -13.29 11.29 -19.81
N LEU A 556 -13.85 11.87 -20.87
CA LEU A 556 -14.78 11.21 -21.79
C LEU A 556 -14.04 10.58 -22.99
N PRO A 557 -14.22 9.27 -23.28
CA PRO A 557 -13.65 8.63 -24.46
C PRO A 557 -14.12 9.25 -25.78
N GLN A 558 -13.23 9.27 -26.78
CA GLN A 558 -13.53 9.85 -28.09
C GLN A 558 -14.78 9.23 -28.75
N GLY A 559 -14.97 7.91 -28.60
CA GLY A 559 -16.11 7.18 -29.16
C GLY A 559 -17.48 7.57 -28.57
N LEU A 560 -17.49 8.11 -27.34
CA LEU A 560 -18.73 8.49 -26.64
C LEU A 560 -19.07 9.99 -26.83
N TRP A 561 -18.09 10.82 -27.18
CA TRP A 561 -18.26 12.27 -27.24
C TRP A 561 -19.32 12.72 -28.25
N GLY A 562 -19.20 12.34 -29.52
CA GLY A 562 -20.17 12.70 -30.57
C GLY A 562 -21.61 12.26 -30.25
N PRO A 563 -21.85 11.00 -29.87
CA PRO A 563 -23.19 10.55 -29.51
C PRO A 563 -23.78 11.24 -28.28
N LEU A 564 -22.95 11.67 -27.32
CA LEU A 564 -23.43 12.44 -26.16
C LEU A 564 -23.72 13.91 -26.48
N VAL A 565 -23.07 14.50 -27.49
CA VAL A 565 -23.51 15.79 -28.06
C VAL A 565 -24.94 15.66 -28.55
N GLU A 566 -25.25 14.62 -29.31
CA GLU A 566 -26.61 14.37 -29.82
C GLU A 566 -27.60 14.10 -28.68
N ALA A 567 -27.21 13.35 -27.65
CA ALA A 567 -28.08 13.06 -26.51
C ALA A 567 -28.45 14.34 -25.71
N LEU A 568 -27.51 15.25 -25.52
CA LEU A 568 -27.73 16.51 -24.79
C LEU A 568 -28.54 17.52 -25.61
N THR A 569 -28.24 17.62 -26.90
CA THR A 569 -28.66 18.76 -27.75
C THR A 569 -29.75 18.40 -28.75
N GLY A 570 -29.95 17.11 -29.03
CA GLY A 570 -30.91 16.62 -30.01
C GLY A 570 -30.43 16.70 -31.46
N GLU A 571 -29.22 17.20 -31.70
CA GLU A 571 -28.65 17.38 -33.03
C GLU A 571 -27.52 16.38 -33.28
N ALA A 572 -27.59 15.67 -34.42
CA ALA A 572 -26.58 14.68 -34.80
C ALA A 572 -25.19 15.31 -34.96
N CYS A 573 -24.18 14.71 -34.35
CA CYS A 573 -22.79 15.13 -34.47
C CYS A 573 -22.00 14.08 -35.26
N THR A 574 -21.45 14.48 -36.41
CA THR A 574 -20.66 13.54 -37.22
C THR A 574 -19.24 13.38 -36.67
N PRO A 575 -18.60 12.20 -36.78
CA PRO A 575 -17.21 12.01 -36.35
C PRO A 575 -16.23 12.98 -37.02
N GLU A 576 -16.52 13.39 -38.26
CA GLU A 576 -15.70 14.34 -39.01
C GLU A 576 -15.85 15.78 -38.48
N GLU A 577 -17.05 16.18 -38.08
CA GLU A 577 -17.30 17.46 -37.42
C GLU A 577 -16.55 17.55 -36.09
N LEU A 578 -16.61 16.49 -35.28
CA LEU A 578 -15.94 16.46 -33.98
C LEU A 578 -14.41 16.50 -34.11
N ARG A 579 -13.83 15.78 -35.09
CA ARG A 579 -12.39 15.85 -35.37
C ARG A 579 -11.95 17.27 -35.74
N ARG A 580 -12.66 17.93 -36.66
CA ARG A 580 -12.35 19.31 -37.08
C ARG A 580 -12.48 20.31 -35.94
N PHE A 581 -13.44 20.10 -35.04
CA PHE A 581 -13.61 20.92 -33.85
C PHE A 581 -12.45 20.72 -32.87
N ARG A 582 -12.06 19.47 -32.61
CA ARG A 582 -10.96 19.13 -31.69
C ARG A 582 -9.64 19.77 -32.11
N ASP A 583 -9.32 19.74 -33.40
CA ASP A 583 -8.09 20.36 -33.93
C ASP A 583 -8.03 21.88 -33.67
N ARG A 584 -9.18 22.53 -33.41
CA ARG A 584 -9.30 23.94 -33.04
C ARG A 584 -9.44 24.17 -31.53
N ALA A 585 -9.97 23.19 -30.80
CA ALA A 585 -10.29 23.29 -29.37
C ALA A 585 -9.08 23.09 -28.44
N GLY A 586 -7.87 22.92 -28.97
CA GLY A 586 -6.68 22.36 -28.31
C GLY A 586 -6.25 22.93 -26.95
N THR A 587 -6.66 24.14 -26.57
CA THR A 587 -6.37 24.74 -25.24
C THR A 587 -7.52 24.69 -24.26
N LEU A 588 -8.74 24.46 -24.75
CA LEU A 588 -9.92 24.29 -23.90
C LEU A 588 -10.15 22.83 -23.57
N VAL A 589 -9.64 21.92 -24.41
CA VAL A 589 -9.75 20.47 -24.25
C VAL A 589 -8.36 19.87 -24.07
N VAL A 590 -8.20 19.07 -23.02
CA VAL A 590 -6.98 18.33 -22.70
C VAL A 590 -7.22 16.85 -22.96
N ASP A 591 -6.24 16.20 -23.56
CA ASP A 591 -6.22 14.76 -23.82
C ASP A 591 -5.47 14.05 -22.69
N THR A 592 -6.02 12.94 -22.20
CA THR A 592 -5.39 12.10 -21.17
C THR A 592 -5.50 10.65 -21.60
N THR A 593 -4.46 9.86 -21.35
CA THR A 593 -4.47 8.42 -21.67
C THR A 593 -4.78 7.63 -20.41
N ARG A 594 -5.85 6.83 -20.45
CA ARG A 594 -6.19 5.87 -19.38
C ARG A 594 -5.16 4.73 -19.34
N PRO A 595 -5.02 4.01 -18.21
CA PRO A 595 -4.08 2.89 -18.07
C PRO A 595 -4.25 1.76 -19.09
N ASP A 596 -5.44 1.62 -19.65
CA ASP A 596 -5.80 0.67 -20.73
C ASP A 596 -5.37 1.15 -22.14
N GLY A 597 -4.75 2.33 -22.24
CA GLY A 597 -4.33 2.96 -23.49
C GLY A 597 -5.42 3.82 -24.16
N THR A 598 -6.62 3.92 -23.59
CA THR A 598 -7.72 4.69 -24.17
C THR A 598 -7.48 6.19 -24.00
N THR A 599 -7.55 6.95 -25.08
CA THR A 599 -7.49 8.42 -25.00
C THR A 599 -8.86 8.98 -24.61
N VAL A 600 -8.89 9.79 -23.56
CA VAL A 600 -10.07 10.48 -23.06
C VAL A 600 -9.87 12.00 -23.06
N HIS A 601 -10.97 12.71 -23.19
CA HIS A 601 -11.01 14.16 -23.38
C HIS A 601 -11.71 14.84 -22.20
N ARG A 602 -11.21 16.01 -21.81
CA ARG A 602 -11.74 16.79 -20.69
C ARG A 602 -11.54 18.27 -20.92
N LEU A 603 -12.33 19.10 -20.23
CA LEU A 603 -12.07 20.53 -20.21
C LEU A 603 -10.81 20.85 -19.39
N VAL A 604 -10.07 21.86 -19.83
CA VAL A 604 -8.82 22.33 -19.20
C VAL A 604 -9.02 22.76 -17.74
N HIS A 605 -10.22 23.25 -17.38
CA HIS A 605 -10.49 23.68 -16.02
C HIS A 605 -11.98 23.54 -15.63
N VAL A 606 -12.24 23.28 -14.35
CA VAL A 606 -13.60 23.10 -13.79
C VAL A 606 -14.46 24.35 -13.94
N ALA A 607 -13.88 25.55 -13.79
CA ALA A 607 -14.59 26.82 -14.00
C ALA A 607 -15.17 26.97 -15.42
N LEU A 608 -14.52 26.39 -16.45
CA LEU A 608 -15.08 26.36 -17.81
C LEU A 608 -16.27 25.40 -17.89
N ALA A 609 -16.18 24.25 -17.20
CA ALA A 609 -17.31 23.32 -17.09
C ALA A 609 -18.50 23.95 -16.35
N GLU A 610 -18.26 24.74 -15.31
CA GLU A 610 -19.30 25.50 -14.60
C GLU A 610 -19.92 26.59 -15.48
N PHE A 611 -19.09 27.34 -16.21
CA PHE A 611 -19.55 28.34 -17.18
C PHE A 611 -20.51 27.72 -18.20
N LEU A 612 -20.13 26.57 -18.78
CA LEU A 612 -20.96 25.84 -19.75
C LEU A 612 -22.23 25.22 -19.13
N ARG A 613 -22.26 24.98 -17.82
CA ARG A 613 -23.42 24.45 -17.08
C ARG A 613 -24.36 25.55 -16.59
N ALA A 614 -23.88 26.78 -16.43
CA ALA A 614 -24.59 27.88 -15.76
C ALA A 614 -25.97 28.22 -16.36
N SER A 615 -26.17 27.96 -17.65
CA SER A 615 -27.42 28.23 -18.37
C SER A 615 -28.32 27.00 -18.56
N ALA A 616 -27.89 25.81 -18.13
CA ALA A 616 -28.56 24.55 -18.38
C ALA A 616 -29.31 24.02 -17.14
N ASP A 617 -30.46 23.36 -17.36
CA ASP A 617 -31.08 22.52 -16.32
C ASP A 617 -30.20 21.29 -16.10
N GLU A 618 -29.31 21.38 -15.12
CA GLU A 618 -28.33 20.35 -14.79
C GLU A 618 -28.96 18.98 -14.58
N ARG A 619 -30.13 18.92 -13.93
CA ARG A 619 -30.82 17.64 -13.69
C ARG A 619 -31.32 17.02 -14.99
N GLU A 620 -31.89 17.83 -15.88
CA GLU A 620 -32.36 17.34 -17.19
C GLU A 620 -31.17 16.93 -18.09
N GLN A 621 -30.05 17.65 -18.07
CA GLN A 621 -28.87 17.26 -18.84
C GLN A 621 -28.24 15.96 -18.34
N GLN A 622 -28.16 15.77 -17.03
CA GLN A 622 -27.71 14.50 -16.42
C GLN A 622 -28.61 13.33 -16.81
N ARG A 623 -29.93 13.55 -16.86
CA ARG A 623 -30.91 12.56 -17.34
C ARG A 623 -30.69 12.19 -18.81
N ARG A 624 -30.45 13.18 -19.67
CA ARG A 624 -30.17 12.98 -21.10
C ARG A 624 -28.87 12.22 -21.33
N LEU A 625 -27.81 12.56 -20.59
CA LEU A 625 -26.53 11.86 -20.63
C LEU A 625 -26.67 10.41 -20.21
N ALA A 626 -27.33 10.13 -19.09
CA ALA A 626 -27.55 8.77 -18.61
C ALA A 626 -28.31 7.92 -19.65
N ARG A 627 -29.37 8.46 -20.26
CA ARG A 627 -30.10 7.77 -21.34
C ARG A 627 -29.31 7.68 -22.65
N GLY A 628 -28.38 8.59 -22.90
CA GLY A 628 -27.44 8.54 -24.02
C GLY A 628 -26.44 7.40 -23.83
N LEU A 629 -25.75 7.37 -22.70
CA LEU A 629 -24.82 6.32 -22.30
C LEU A 629 -25.46 4.93 -22.34
N ALA A 630 -26.66 4.77 -21.77
CA ALA A 630 -27.39 3.50 -21.80
C ALA A 630 -27.77 3.04 -23.23
N ARG A 631 -27.94 3.97 -24.17
CA ARG A 631 -28.22 3.65 -25.59
C ARG A 631 -26.97 3.23 -26.37
N LEU A 632 -25.78 3.61 -25.90
CA LEU A 632 -24.51 3.29 -26.54
C LEU A 632 -23.98 1.90 -26.18
N VAL A 633 -24.63 1.21 -25.25
CA VAL A 633 -24.33 -0.18 -24.92
C VAL A 633 -24.62 -1.06 -26.14
N PRO A 634 -23.65 -1.88 -26.60
CA PRO A 634 -23.88 -2.81 -27.70
C PRO A 634 -25.06 -3.73 -27.42
N ARG A 635 -25.70 -4.24 -28.48
CA ARG A 635 -26.84 -5.16 -28.36
C ARG A 635 -26.43 -6.56 -28.77
N THR A 636 -26.78 -7.56 -27.98
CA THR A 636 -26.65 -8.98 -28.34
C THR A 636 -27.62 -9.34 -29.48
N THR A 637 -27.42 -10.48 -30.12
CA THR A 637 -28.24 -10.95 -31.27
C THR A 637 -29.72 -11.15 -30.95
N ASP A 638 -30.09 -11.27 -29.67
CA ASP A 638 -31.46 -11.35 -29.15
C ASP A 638 -32.03 -9.98 -28.71
N GLY A 639 -31.31 -8.88 -28.95
CA GLY A 639 -31.76 -7.51 -28.69
C GLY A 639 -31.55 -7.00 -27.26
N ARG A 640 -30.97 -7.81 -26.36
CA ARG A 640 -30.60 -7.39 -25.00
C ARG A 640 -29.33 -6.52 -25.01
N SER A 641 -29.13 -5.75 -23.95
CA SER A 641 -27.90 -4.95 -23.76
C SER A 641 -26.73 -5.87 -23.43
N ASP A 642 -25.64 -5.79 -24.19
CA ASP A 642 -24.38 -6.48 -23.93
C ASP A 642 -23.48 -5.62 -23.04
N TRP A 643 -23.70 -5.71 -21.74
CA TRP A 643 -22.94 -4.95 -20.74
C TRP A 643 -21.48 -5.39 -20.64
N ALA A 644 -21.14 -6.62 -21.00
CA ALA A 644 -19.76 -7.11 -21.00
C ALA A 644 -18.91 -6.46 -22.10
N ALA A 645 -19.54 -6.05 -23.20
CA ALA A 645 -18.90 -5.33 -24.31
C ALA A 645 -19.05 -3.80 -24.22
N ALA A 646 -19.66 -3.27 -23.15
CA ALA A 646 -19.85 -1.83 -22.98
C ALA A 646 -18.51 -1.11 -22.72
N ASP A 647 -18.43 0.15 -23.14
CA ASP A 647 -17.27 0.99 -22.84
C ASP A 647 -17.08 1.12 -21.31
N PRO A 648 -15.85 0.99 -20.77
CA PRO A 648 -15.60 1.10 -19.34
C PRO A 648 -16.17 2.37 -18.70
N TYR A 649 -16.17 3.51 -19.41
CA TYR A 649 -16.77 4.74 -18.92
C TYR A 649 -18.27 4.58 -18.60
N ILE A 650 -19.01 3.80 -19.40
CA ILE A 650 -20.43 3.52 -19.18
C ILE A 650 -20.62 2.70 -17.91
N LEU A 651 -19.80 1.65 -17.73
CA LEU A 651 -19.86 0.76 -16.57
C LEU A 651 -19.46 1.49 -15.26
N GLU A 652 -18.56 2.46 -15.35
CA GLU A 652 -18.06 3.27 -14.24
C GLU A 652 -19.02 4.40 -13.85
N HIS A 653 -19.65 5.09 -14.81
CA HIS A 653 -20.26 6.41 -14.54
C HIS A 653 -21.75 6.53 -14.90
N LEU A 654 -22.37 5.52 -15.54
CA LEU A 654 -23.79 5.56 -15.87
C LEU A 654 -24.66 5.73 -14.61
N ALA A 655 -24.36 5.02 -13.52
CA ALA A 655 -25.09 5.11 -12.26
C ALA A 655 -25.03 6.53 -11.67
N THR A 656 -23.87 7.18 -11.72
CA THR A 656 -23.68 8.56 -11.22
C THR A 656 -24.54 9.57 -12.00
N HIS A 657 -24.50 9.51 -13.33
CA HIS A 657 -25.34 10.35 -14.19
C HIS A 657 -26.83 10.07 -13.98
N ALA A 658 -27.21 8.80 -13.82
CA ALA A 658 -28.59 8.39 -13.61
C ALA A 658 -29.13 8.82 -12.23
N ALA A 659 -28.31 8.77 -11.19
CA ALA A 659 -28.66 9.29 -9.86
C ALA A 659 -28.87 10.81 -9.90
N ALA A 660 -27.94 11.56 -10.48
CA ALA A 660 -28.06 13.01 -10.65
C ALA A 660 -29.30 13.41 -11.49
N GLY A 661 -29.63 12.63 -12.52
CA GLY A 661 -30.84 12.82 -13.34
C GLY A 661 -32.15 12.36 -12.69
N ARG A 662 -32.08 11.71 -11.51
CA ARG A 662 -33.17 11.00 -10.81
C ARG A 662 -33.86 9.93 -11.65
N ILE A 663 -33.09 9.15 -12.38
CA ILE A 663 -33.55 8.00 -13.18
C ILE A 663 -32.77 6.72 -12.86
N LEU A 664 -32.02 6.66 -11.74
CA LEU A 664 -31.24 5.47 -11.37
C LEU A 664 -32.10 4.20 -11.35
N GLY A 665 -33.35 4.31 -10.87
CA GLY A 665 -34.33 3.23 -10.89
C GLY A 665 -34.65 2.65 -12.29
N GLU A 666 -34.42 3.40 -13.37
CA GLU A 666 -34.54 2.88 -14.75
C GLU A 666 -33.36 1.96 -15.10
N VAL A 667 -32.16 2.29 -14.63
CA VAL A 667 -30.92 1.59 -14.97
C VAL A 667 -30.73 0.33 -14.12
N VAL A 668 -30.98 0.40 -12.81
CA VAL A 668 -30.76 -0.72 -11.87
C VAL A 668 -31.81 -1.84 -12.00
N ARG A 669 -32.86 -1.64 -12.80
CA ARG A 669 -33.83 -2.70 -13.15
C ARG A 669 -33.24 -3.73 -14.11
N ASP A 670 -32.18 -3.38 -14.83
CA ASP A 670 -31.46 -4.34 -15.66
C ASP A 670 -30.48 -5.12 -14.79
N SER A 671 -30.82 -6.36 -14.47
CA SER A 671 -29.98 -7.22 -13.63
C SER A 671 -28.61 -7.53 -14.26
N ALA A 672 -28.50 -7.50 -15.59
CA ALA A 672 -27.23 -7.68 -16.27
C ALA A 672 -26.34 -6.43 -16.13
N TYR A 673 -26.91 -5.23 -16.02
CA TYR A 673 -26.12 -4.05 -15.68
C TYR A 673 -25.48 -4.19 -14.29
N LEU A 674 -26.25 -4.66 -13.29
CA LEU A 674 -25.77 -4.79 -11.91
C LEU A 674 -24.57 -5.75 -11.77
N SER A 675 -24.46 -6.77 -12.61
CA SER A 675 -23.31 -7.71 -12.59
C SER A 675 -22.06 -7.17 -13.27
N HIS A 676 -22.15 -6.10 -14.07
CA HIS A 676 -21.04 -5.55 -14.84
C HIS A 676 -20.67 -4.11 -14.45
N ALA A 677 -21.56 -3.40 -13.75
CA ALA A 677 -21.29 -2.06 -13.24
C ALA A 677 -20.12 -2.08 -12.24
N THR A 678 -19.32 -1.00 -12.25
CA THR A 678 -18.24 -0.87 -11.27
C THR A 678 -18.86 -0.71 -9.86
N PRO A 679 -18.49 -1.56 -8.87
CA PRO A 679 -19.19 -1.62 -7.60
C PRO A 679 -19.22 -0.30 -6.82
N GLU A 680 -18.08 0.41 -6.75
CA GLU A 680 -17.94 1.60 -5.90
C GLU A 680 -18.82 2.79 -6.38
N PRO A 681 -18.79 3.23 -7.66
CA PRO A 681 -19.69 4.28 -8.14
C PRO A 681 -21.17 3.90 -8.09
N LEU A 682 -21.50 2.64 -8.31
CA LEU A 682 -22.88 2.14 -8.24
C LEU A 682 -23.42 2.19 -6.81
N LEU A 683 -22.66 1.72 -5.83
CA LEU A 683 -23.04 1.75 -4.41
C LEU A 683 -23.23 3.19 -3.92
N ARG A 684 -22.34 4.10 -4.34
CA ARG A 684 -22.48 5.54 -4.07
C ARG A 684 -23.78 6.09 -4.65
N ALA A 685 -24.02 5.88 -5.94
CA ALA A 685 -25.25 6.33 -6.61
C ALA A 685 -26.54 5.75 -5.98
N LEU A 686 -26.50 4.49 -5.54
CA LEU A 686 -27.61 3.83 -4.85
C LEU A 686 -27.90 4.46 -3.48
N ALA A 687 -26.86 4.75 -2.70
CA ALA A 687 -26.98 5.48 -1.45
C ALA A 687 -27.52 6.91 -1.68
N ASP A 688 -27.03 7.59 -2.73
CA ASP A 688 -27.42 8.96 -3.10
C ASP A 688 -28.88 9.08 -3.55
N SER A 689 -29.44 8.01 -4.13
CA SER A 689 -30.82 7.98 -4.64
C SER A 689 -31.88 7.68 -3.58
N GLY A 690 -31.47 7.28 -2.36
CA GLY A 690 -32.36 6.79 -1.32
C GLY A 690 -33.01 5.43 -1.64
N ALA A 691 -32.58 4.74 -2.70
CA ALA A 691 -33.12 3.42 -3.10
C ALA A 691 -32.71 2.30 -2.14
N ILE A 692 -31.61 2.48 -1.41
CA ILE A 692 -31.23 1.63 -0.29
C ILE A 692 -31.69 2.32 0.99
N VAL A 693 -32.84 1.92 1.50
CA VAL A 693 -33.15 2.12 2.92
C VAL A 693 -32.32 1.08 3.68
N PRO A 694 -31.39 1.45 4.58
CA PRO A 694 -30.81 0.47 5.49
C PRO A 694 -31.96 -0.16 6.28
N ALA A 695 -32.02 -1.48 6.35
CA ALA A 695 -33.04 -2.24 7.06
C ALA A 695 -32.98 -2.01 8.59
N THR A 696 -33.22 -0.77 9.01
CA THR A 696 -33.14 -0.27 10.39
C THR A 696 -34.31 0.66 10.75
N ALA A 697 -35.29 0.85 9.88
CA ALA A 697 -36.58 1.35 10.30
C ALA A 697 -37.55 0.17 10.39
N ALA A 698 -37.68 -0.39 11.59
CA ALA A 698 -38.95 -1.04 11.94
C ALA A 698 -40.07 -0.01 11.72
N PRO A 699 -41.22 -0.39 11.15
CA PRO A 699 -42.35 0.52 11.04
C PRO A 699 -42.95 0.71 12.44
N GLU A 700 -42.50 1.73 13.17
CA GLU A 700 -43.10 2.11 14.47
C GLU A 700 -44.47 2.82 14.33
N ALA A 701 -45.10 2.81 13.16
CA ALA A 701 -46.33 3.58 12.90
C ALA A 701 -47.60 2.75 12.60
N GLU A 702 -47.60 1.42 12.76
CA GLU A 702 -48.82 0.59 12.52
C GLU A 702 -49.28 -0.27 13.70
N VAL A 703 -48.64 -0.21 14.88
CA VAL A 703 -49.07 -1.00 16.05
C VAL A 703 -50.09 -0.27 16.94
N GLU A 704 -50.35 1.02 16.72
CA GLU A 704 -51.33 1.78 17.52
C GLU A 704 -52.79 1.67 17.04
N ALA A 705 -53.05 0.93 15.95
CA ALA A 705 -54.40 0.81 15.37
C ALA A 705 -55.11 -0.54 15.64
N GLU A 706 -54.41 -1.62 15.99
CA GLU A 706 -55.03 -2.95 16.17
C GLU A 706 -55.15 -3.42 17.63
N ALA A 707 -54.63 -2.67 18.61
CA ALA A 707 -54.81 -2.98 20.04
C ALA A 707 -56.12 -2.43 20.66
N ARG A 708 -57.06 -1.92 19.85
CA ARG A 708 -58.33 -1.32 20.34
C ARG A 708 -59.58 -2.18 20.19
N GLU A 709 -59.50 -3.38 19.62
CA GLU A 709 -60.67 -4.27 19.53
C GLU A 709 -60.32 -5.71 19.92
N SER A 710 -60.27 -5.98 21.22
CA SER A 710 -61.02 -7.10 21.81
C SER A 710 -60.71 -7.24 23.31
N HIS A 711 -61.77 -7.50 24.07
CA HIS A 711 -61.83 -7.86 25.50
C HIS A 711 -62.22 -6.73 26.46
N ALA A 712 -63.53 -6.46 26.46
CA ALA A 712 -64.28 -6.04 27.64
C ALA A 712 -64.85 -7.32 28.34
N PRO A 713 -65.46 -7.22 29.54
CA PRO A 713 -64.77 -7.48 30.82
C PRO A 713 -65.50 -8.55 31.66
N ALA A 714 -64.89 -8.97 32.77
CA ALA A 714 -65.61 -9.54 33.92
C ALA A 714 -64.78 -9.38 35.21
N ASP A 715 -65.13 -8.32 35.94
CA ASP A 715 -65.42 -8.22 37.39
C ASP A 715 -64.55 -8.85 38.49
N GLU A 716 -64.27 -7.96 39.46
CA GLU A 716 -64.28 -8.13 40.94
C GLU A 716 -63.13 -8.99 41.57
N ASP A 717 -62.45 -8.61 42.67
CA ASP A 717 -62.67 -7.56 43.67
C ASP A 717 -61.45 -7.46 44.64
N VAL A 718 -61.30 -6.27 45.25
CA VAL A 718 -60.73 -5.88 46.58
C VAL A 718 -59.32 -6.29 47.07
N GLY A 719 -58.55 -5.25 47.46
CA GLY A 719 -57.86 -5.17 48.78
C GLY A 719 -56.33 -5.07 48.72
N ALA A 720 -55.68 -3.90 48.87
CA ALA A 720 -55.49 -3.05 50.06
C ALA A 720 -54.11 -3.24 50.72
N ASP A 721 -53.39 -2.11 50.87
CA ASP A 721 -52.40 -1.76 51.92
C ASP A 721 -51.13 -2.65 52.09
N ALA A 722 -49.99 -2.20 52.63
CA ALA A 722 -49.34 -0.92 52.86
C ALA A 722 -47.94 -1.26 53.42
N ASP A 723 -46.98 -0.36 53.20
CA ASP A 723 -45.93 0.08 54.12
C ASP A 723 -44.82 -0.84 54.68
N THR A 724 -43.64 -0.18 54.77
CA THR A 724 -42.51 -0.33 55.73
C THR A 724 -41.59 -1.54 55.64
N ASP A 725 -40.35 -1.52 56.11
CA ASP A 725 -39.24 -0.56 56.32
C ASP A 725 -38.17 -1.40 57.06
N ALA A 726 -36.89 -1.08 56.83
CA ALA A 726 -35.72 -1.26 57.71
C ALA A 726 -35.34 -2.62 58.35
N GLY A 727 -34.02 -2.86 58.38
CA GLY A 727 -33.33 -3.59 59.46
C GLY A 727 -32.25 -4.57 58.97
N MET A 728 -31.01 -4.14 58.70
CA MET A 728 -29.86 -4.10 59.63
C MET A 728 -29.36 -5.46 60.16
N THR A 729 -28.08 -5.77 59.81
CA THR A 729 -26.96 -6.23 60.70
C THR A 729 -27.13 -7.55 61.47
N THR A 730 -26.15 -8.40 61.77
CA THR A 730 -24.68 -8.52 61.61
C THR A 730 -24.34 -9.92 62.16
N ASP A 731 -23.20 -10.47 61.73
CA ASP A 731 -22.24 -11.34 62.44
C ASP A 731 -22.70 -12.37 63.49
N GLU A 732 -22.22 -13.60 63.36
CA GLU A 732 -21.23 -14.13 64.32
C GLU A 732 -20.61 -15.47 63.87
N ASP A 733 -19.29 -15.47 63.97
CA ASP A 733 -18.30 -16.52 64.07
C ASP A 733 -18.73 -17.86 64.70
N LEU A 734 -18.08 -18.96 64.31
CA LEU A 734 -17.05 -19.61 65.15
C LEU A 734 -16.46 -20.87 64.50
N ALA A 735 -15.14 -20.94 64.65
CA ALA A 735 -14.19 -21.93 64.20
C ALA A 735 -14.26 -23.29 64.94
N THR A 736 -13.61 -24.32 64.36
CA THR A 736 -12.55 -25.17 64.96
C THR A 736 -12.36 -26.42 64.06
N ASP A 737 -11.21 -26.53 63.39
CA ASP A 737 -10.03 -27.36 63.78
C ASP A 737 -10.24 -28.85 63.46
N ALA A 738 -9.28 -29.64 62.98
CA ALA A 738 -7.92 -29.47 62.51
C ALA A 738 -7.39 -30.85 62.08
N ASP A 739 -6.44 -30.85 61.15
CA ASP A 739 -5.24 -31.70 61.13
C ASP A 739 -5.31 -33.17 60.64
N ALA A 740 -4.30 -33.70 59.93
CA ALA A 740 -2.92 -33.25 59.72
C ALA A 740 -2.24 -33.97 58.53
N ALA A 741 -1.04 -33.44 58.21
CA ALA A 741 0.18 -34.09 57.71
C ALA A 741 0.55 -33.75 56.25
N GLU A 742 1.78 -33.33 55.92
CA GLU A 742 3.00 -33.09 56.72
C GLU A 742 4.05 -32.40 55.82
N ASP A 743 5.07 -31.83 56.48
CA ASP A 743 6.44 -31.51 56.04
C ASP A 743 6.69 -30.31 55.10
N ASP A 744 7.31 -29.23 55.58
CA ASP A 744 8.75 -29.01 55.92
C ASP A 744 9.60 -28.77 54.66
N SER A 745 10.56 -27.85 54.56
CA SER A 745 11.12 -26.83 55.44
C SER A 745 12.13 -25.99 54.63
N TYR A 746 12.31 -24.73 55.03
CA TYR A 746 13.58 -23.97 55.14
C TYR A 746 14.70 -24.05 54.07
N ASP A 747 14.97 -22.83 53.57
CA ASP A 747 16.28 -22.15 53.46
C ASP A 747 17.29 -22.41 52.31
N SER A 748 17.63 -21.27 51.72
CA SER A 748 18.97 -20.81 51.30
C SER A 748 19.41 -20.95 49.83
N TYR A 749 19.66 -19.75 49.27
CA TYR A 749 20.81 -19.31 48.47
C TYR A 749 21.41 -20.19 47.35
N ASP A 750 21.49 -19.53 46.19
CA ASP A 750 22.38 -19.77 45.05
C ASP A 750 22.30 -21.12 44.33
N SER A 751 21.67 -21.14 43.15
CA SER A 751 22.40 -20.91 41.89
C SER A 751 21.48 -21.21 40.72
N TYR A 752 21.60 -20.40 39.68
CA TYR A 752 21.14 -20.67 38.34
C TYR A 752 21.48 -22.11 37.92
N ASP A 753 20.48 -22.92 37.59
CA ASP A 753 20.53 -23.62 36.31
C ASP A 753 19.13 -23.89 35.77
N TYR A 754 19.04 -23.69 34.47
CA TYR A 754 17.89 -23.91 33.61
C TYR A 754 17.50 -25.39 33.62
N ASP A 755 16.21 -25.70 33.55
CA ASP A 755 15.76 -26.76 32.65
C ASP A 755 14.37 -26.44 32.11
N HIS A 756 14.38 -25.63 31.05
CA HIS A 756 13.44 -25.78 29.93
C HIS A 756 13.63 -27.21 29.41
N ASP A 757 12.63 -28.08 29.38
CA ASP A 757 11.55 -27.98 28.39
C ASP A 757 10.51 -29.10 28.55
N ARG A 758 9.29 -28.85 28.04
CA ARG A 758 8.57 -29.89 27.30
C ARG A 758 7.56 -29.37 26.28
N VAL A 759 8.08 -28.73 25.23
CA VAL A 759 7.56 -28.84 23.86
C VAL A 759 8.01 -30.21 23.31
N THR A 760 7.42 -30.69 22.22
CA THR A 760 7.93 -31.91 21.56
C THR A 760 9.40 -31.71 21.12
N ALA A 761 10.23 -32.75 21.29
CA ALA A 761 11.67 -32.69 21.02
C ALA A 761 12.01 -32.27 19.57
N THR A 762 11.06 -32.40 18.64
CA THR A 762 11.23 -32.02 17.23
C THR A 762 10.85 -30.56 16.97
N GLU A 763 9.83 -30.03 17.65
CA GLU A 763 9.39 -28.63 17.51
C GLU A 763 10.26 -27.67 18.31
N LEU A 764 10.72 -28.04 19.50
CA LEU A 764 11.80 -27.31 20.17
C LEU A 764 13.08 -27.36 19.36
N ALA A 765 13.46 -28.50 18.80
CA ALA A 765 14.62 -28.55 17.93
C ALA A 765 14.44 -27.63 16.71
N ALA A 766 13.25 -27.54 16.12
CA ALA A 766 12.99 -26.63 15.00
C ALA A 766 12.98 -25.15 15.41
N VAL A 767 12.32 -24.78 16.50
CA VAL A 767 12.23 -23.40 17.00
C VAL A 767 13.57 -22.93 17.61
N HIS A 768 14.32 -23.80 18.28
CA HIS A 768 15.68 -23.51 18.76
C HIS A 768 16.64 -23.38 17.56
N VAL A 769 16.61 -24.30 16.59
CA VAL A 769 17.45 -24.20 15.37
C VAL A 769 17.08 -22.98 14.50
N LEU A 770 15.83 -22.50 14.52
CA LEU A 770 15.40 -21.30 13.80
C LEU A 770 15.68 -20.01 14.58
N SER A 771 15.53 -20.00 15.91
CA SER A 771 15.87 -18.86 16.78
C SER A 771 17.37 -18.68 16.99
N GLU A 772 18.18 -19.72 16.72
CA GLU A 772 19.64 -19.66 16.72
C GLU A 772 20.26 -19.10 15.43
N ARG A 773 19.51 -18.97 14.34
CA ARG A 773 20.06 -18.46 13.07
C ARG A 773 19.90 -16.95 12.96
N PRO A 774 20.90 -16.20 12.50
CA PRO A 774 20.74 -14.78 12.20
C PRO A 774 19.59 -14.56 11.21
N CYS A 775 18.64 -13.68 11.54
CA CYS A 775 17.55 -13.29 10.65
C CYS A 775 17.91 -11.98 9.92
N VAL A 776 17.95 -12.01 8.59
CA VAL A 776 18.32 -10.85 7.77
C VAL A 776 17.17 -10.48 6.86
N LEU A 777 16.74 -9.22 6.94
CA LEU A 777 15.77 -8.62 6.03
C LEU A 777 16.50 -7.70 5.05
N VAL A 778 16.38 -8.00 3.76
CA VAL A 778 17.05 -7.25 2.69
C VAL A 778 16.01 -6.53 1.84
N VAL A 779 16.23 -5.25 1.55
CA VAL A 779 15.32 -4.43 0.74
C VAL A 779 15.90 -4.24 -0.66
N ALA A 780 15.22 -4.79 -1.66
CA ALA A 780 15.61 -4.71 -3.06
C ALA A 780 14.44 -4.29 -3.96
N THR A 781 14.73 -3.79 -5.15
CA THR A 781 13.69 -3.45 -6.13
C THR A 781 13.22 -4.67 -6.93
N GLU A 782 14.11 -5.63 -7.17
CA GLU A 782 13.90 -6.80 -8.03
C GLU A 782 14.84 -7.95 -7.60
N TRP A 783 14.44 -9.20 -7.87
CA TRP A 783 15.30 -10.39 -7.64
C TRP A 783 16.17 -10.70 -8.86
N SER A 784 15.58 -10.70 -10.06
CA SER A 784 16.32 -10.83 -11.32
C SER A 784 16.85 -9.50 -11.82
N SER A 785 18.02 -9.53 -12.47
CA SER A 785 18.75 -8.33 -12.89
C SER A 785 18.08 -7.68 -14.10
N GLY A 786 17.08 -6.83 -13.88
CA GLY A 786 16.34 -6.07 -14.90
C GLY A 786 16.88 -4.66 -15.14
N ARG A 787 17.61 -4.08 -14.18
CA ARG A 787 18.02 -2.65 -14.24
C ARG A 787 19.49 -2.37 -13.89
N GLY A 788 20.34 -3.39 -13.75
CA GLY A 788 21.79 -3.21 -13.56
C GLY A 788 22.48 -4.27 -12.70
N GLY A 789 23.71 -3.97 -12.26
CA GLY A 789 24.53 -4.88 -11.45
C GLY A 789 24.16 -4.96 -9.97
N LEU A 790 23.36 -4.02 -9.46
CA LEU A 790 22.94 -3.98 -8.05
C LEU A 790 22.14 -5.23 -7.65
N SER A 791 21.18 -5.63 -8.48
CA SER A 791 20.33 -6.81 -8.24
C SER A 791 21.14 -8.11 -8.27
N THR A 792 22.14 -8.21 -9.16
CA THR A 792 23.08 -9.35 -9.19
C THR A 792 23.90 -9.42 -7.91
N PHE A 793 24.48 -8.28 -7.48
CA PHE A 793 25.23 -8.19 -6.23
C PHE A 793 24.35 -8.61 -5.05
N ASN A 794 23.14 -8.05 -4.95
CA ASN A 794 22.22 -8.32 -3.86
C ASN A 794 21.85 -9.80 -3.80
N ARG A 795 21.49 -10.40 -4.94
CA ARG A 795 21.19 -11.82 -5.03
C ARG A 795 22.36 -12.67 -4.55
N HIS A 796 23.58 -12.40 -5.00
CA HIS A 796 24.76 -13.17 -4.56
C HIS A 796 25.00 -13.03 -3.05
N LEU A 797 24.82 -11.83 -2.50
CA LEU A 797 24.93 -11.58 -1.07
C LEU A 797 23.87 -12.34 -0.27
N CYS A 798 22.60 -12.27 -0.67
CA CYS A 798 21.49 -13.01 -0.04
C CYS A 798 21.76 -14.51 -0.02
N VAL A 799 22.17 -15.07 -1.16
CA VAL A 799 22.48 -16.51 -1.28
C VAL A 799 23.69 -16.89 -0.41
N ALA A 800 24.72 -16.05 -0.36
CA ALA A 800 25.88 -16.30 0.48
C ALA A 800 25.57 -16.25 1.97
N MET A 801 24.71 -15.32 2.41
CA MET A 801 24.23 -15.27 3.79
C MET A 801 23.37 -16.48 4.15
N ALA A 802 22.47 -16.91 3.25
CA ALA A 802 21.67 -18.11 3.41
C ALA A 802 22.56 -19.36 3.51
N ALA A 803 23.57 -19.48 2.64
CA ALA A 803 24.56 -20.55 2.68
C ALA A 803 25.44 -20.53 3.95
N ALA A 804 25.66 -19.35 4.54
CA ALA A 804 26.31 -19.19 5.84
C ALA A 804 25.40 -19.50 7.04
N GLY A 805 24.15 -19.92 6.80
CA GLY A 805 23.21 -20.37 7.81
C GLY A 805 22.22 -19.32 8.30
N ALA A 806 22.22 -18.12 7.73
CA ALA A 806 21.24 -17.08 8.06
C ALA A 806 19.85 -17.39 7.46
N GLN A 807 18.79 -16.97 8.15
CA GLN A 807 17.46 -16.89 7.59
C GLN A 807 17.33 -15.58 6.82
N VAL A 808 17.20 -15.65 5.49
CA VAL A 808 17.21 -14.47 4.63
C VAL A 808 15.84 -14.23 4.01
N PHE A 809 15.26 -13.07 4.33
CA PHE A 809 14.06 -12.53 3.70
C PHE A 809 14.46 -11.37 2.79
N CYS A 810 13.98 -11.36 1.56
CA CYS A 810 14.26 -10.29 0.60
C CYS A 810 12.95 -9.66 0.12
N ILE A 811 12.72 -8.40 0.50
CA ILE A 811 11.62 -7.61 -0.04
C ILE A 811 11.96 -7.24 -1.48
N VAL A 812 11.02 -7.48 -2.39
CA VAL A 812 11.07 -7.03 -3.79
C VAL A 812 9.73 -6.43 -4.19
N LEU A 813 9.74 -5.53 -5.16
CA LEU A 813 8.50 -4.90 -5.63
C LEU A 813 7.56 -5.95 -6.24
N ASN A 814 8.09 -6.75 -7.16
CA ASN A 814 7.37 -7.83 -7.81
C ASN A 814 8.30 -9.05 -7.90
N ALA A 815 7.70 -10.24 -7.88
CA ALA A 815 8.39 -11.49 -8.18
C ALA A 815 7.44 -12.38 -8.97
N ASP A 816 7.91 -12.97 -10.07
CA ASP A 816 7.17 -14.03 -10.76
C ASP A 816 7.40 -15.40 -10.09
N ALA A 817 6.63 -16.41 -10.50
CA ALA A 817 6.72 -17.75 -9.92
C ALA A 817 8.11 -18.40 -10.10
N SER A 818 8.83 -18.06 -11.18
CA SER A 818 10.18 -18.57 -11.43
C SER A 818 11.19 -17.93 -10.49
N GLU A 819 11.05 -16.64 -10.21
CA GLU A 819 11.89 -15.91 -9.26
C GLU A 819 11.69 -16.39 -7.83
N VAL A 820 10.44 -16.59 -7.41
CA VAL A 820 10.11 -17.14 -6.08
C VAL A 820 10.71 -18.54 -5.92
N THR A 821 10.61 -19.38 -6.96
CA THR A 821 11.18 -20.74 -6.95
C THR A 821 12.72 -20.69 -6.88
N ASP A 822 13.36 -19.90 -7.74
CA ASP A 822 14.82 -19.73 -7.78
C ASP A 822 15.39 -19.22 -6.45
N ALA A 823 14.71 -18.26 -5.81
CA ALA A 823 15.10 -17.75 -4.50
C ALA A 823 14.98 -18.83 -3.42
N LYS A 824 13.85 -19.55 -3.40
CA LYS A 824 13.57 -20.60 -2.42
C LYS A 824 14.57 -21.76 -2.52
N GLU A 825 14.92 -22.18 -3.74
CA GLU A 825 15.95 -23.21 -4.00
C GLU A 825 17.32 -22.80 -3.45
N LYS A 826 17.59 -21.49 -3.36
CA LYS A 826 18.84 -20.93 -2.82
C LYS A 826 18.73 -20.51 -1.35
N GLY A 827 17.67 -20.90 -0.65
CA GLY A 827 17.47 -20.62 0.77
C GLY A 827 17.04 -19.19 1.11
N VAL A 828 16.51 -18.44 0.14
CA VAL A 828 16.04 -17.06 0.32
C VAL A 828 14.52 -17.00 0.16
N THR A 829 13.83 -16.31 1.06
CA THR A 829 12.38 -16.09 0.96
C THR A 829 12.09 -14.71 0.38
N LEU A 830 11.44 -14.65 -0.79
CA LEU A 830 10.99 -13.37 -1.36
C LEU A 830 9.70 -12.91 -0.70
N LEU A 831 9.64 -11.64 -0.35
CA LEU A 831 8.46 -10.97 0.18
C LEU A 831 8.01 -9.92 -0.82
N THR A 832 6.80 -10.06 -1.34
CA THR A 832 6.22 -9.11 -2.29
C THR A 832 5.14 -8.28 -1.62
N HIS A 833 5.12 -6.99 -1.92
CA HIS A 833 4.03 -6.10 -1.55
C HIS A 833 3.21 -5.79 -2.80
N PRO A 834 2.11 -6.54 -3.06
CA PRO A 834 1.23 -6.21 -4.17
C PRO A 834 0.76 -4.77 -4.00
N GLY A 835 1.08 -3.94 -5.01
CA GLY A 835 0.72 -2.53 -5.01
C GLY A 835 -0.78 -2.37 -5.19
N ALA A 836 -1.38 -1.42 -4.49
CA ALA A 836 -2.66 -0.87 -4.93
C ALA A 836 -2.41 -0.09 -6.24
N PRO A 837 -3.36 -0.09 -7.21
CA PRO A 837 -3.25 0.77 -8.40
C PRO A 837 -2.90 2.21 -8.02
N GLY A 838 -1.85 2.77 -8.63
CA GLY A 838 -1.38 4.15 -8.35
C GLY A 838 -0.46 4.33 -7.12
N ALA A 839 -0.18 3.28 -6.34
CA ALA A 839 0.79 3.37 -5.24
C ALA A 839 2.23 3.45 -5.77
N PRO A 840 3.06 4.43 -5.34
CA PRO A 840 4.44 4.53 -5.76
C PRO A 840 5.26 3.36 -5.21
N ASP A 841 6.24 2.89 -5.97
CA ASP A 841 7.12 1.77 -5.59
C ASP A 841 7.80 1.97 -4.23
N TYR A 842 8.20 3.21 -3.92
CA TYR A 842 8.78 3.54 -2.62
C TYR A 842 7.83 3.25 -1.44
N GLY A 843 6.55 3.59 -1.59
CA GLY A 843 5.52 3.32 -0.58
C GLY A 843 5.19 1.83 -0.41
N ARG A 844 5.65 0.98 -1.35
CA ARG A 844 5.50 -0.48 -1.26
C ARG A 844 6.69 -1.10 -0.50
N LEU A 845 7.90 -0.59 -0.73
CA LEU A 845 9.12 -1.06 -0.03
C LEU A 845 9.16 -0.69 1.45
N THR A 846 8.40 0.32 1.87
CA THR A 846 8.32 0.79 3.26
C THR A 846 7.21 0.13 4.07
N ARG A 847 6.38 -0.74 3.45
CA ARG A 847 5.32 -1.45 4.18
C ARG A 847 5.92 -2.51 5.08
N ARG A 848 5.32 -2.70 6.25
CA ARG A 848 5.68 -3.81 7.12
C ARG A 848 5.53 -5.14 6.37
N PRO A 849 6.62 -5.92 6.20
CA PRO A 849 6.56 -7.23 5.58
C PRO A 849 5.78 -8.22 6.46
N THR A 850 5.04 -9.12 5.81
CA THR A 850 4.44 -10.28 6.49
C THR A 850 5.54 -11.32 6.72
N LEU A 851 6.12 -11.31 7.92
CA LEU A 851 7.07 -12.31 8.37
C LEU A 851 6.33 -13.43 9.13
N PRO A 852 6.88 -14.66 9.20
CA PRO A 852 6.34 -15.70 10.06
C PRO A 852 6.19 -15.22 11.51
N TYR A 853 5.20 -15.76 12.22
CA TYR A 853 4.90 -15.35 13.59
C TYR A 853 6.15 -15.48 14.49
N GLY A 854 6.41 -14.44 15.28
CA GLY A 854 7.59 -14.36 16.16
C GLY A 854 8.93 -14.05 15.46
N THR A 855 9.00 -14.04 14.13
CA THR A 855 10.23 -13.68 13.40
C THR A 855 10.52 -12.18 13.52
N ARG A 856 11.71 -11.84 14.03
CA ARG A 856 12.24 -10.47 14.05
C ARG A 856 13.57 -10.44 13.32
N PRO A 857 13.77 -9.52 12.36
CA PRO A 857 15.07 -9.33 11.73
C PRO A 857 16.11 -8.89 12.77
N ASP A 858 17.27 -9.52 12.76
CA ASP A 858 18.48 -9.07 13.48
C ASP A 858 19.16 -7.94 12.68
N LEU A 859 19.12 -8.05 11.35
CA LEU A 859 19.70 -7.08 10.41
C LEU A 859 18.65 -6.62 9.39
N VAL A 860 18.67 -5.32 9.06
CA VAL A 860 17.95 -4.75 7.92
C VAL A 860 18.96 -4.14 6.95
N ILE A 861 18.94 -4.56 5.69
CA ILE A 861 19.91 -4.14 4.66
C ILE A 861 19.22 -3.27 3.60
N GLY A 862 19.75 -2.06 3.40
CA GLY A 862 19.38 -1.16 2.31
C GLY A 862 20.57 -0.83 1.42
N HIS A 863 20.28 -0.51 0.15
CA HIS A 863 21.29 -0.22 -0.86
C HIS A 863 21.15 1.17 -1.44
N ALA A 864 22.17 2.00 -1.19
CA ALA A 864 22.32 3.35 -1.71
C ALA A 864 21.06 4.21 -1.46
N ARG A 865 20.93 5.34 -2.14
CA ARG A 865 19.69 6.13 -2.20
C ARG A 865 18.48 5.39 -2.78
N ILE A 866 18.65 4.15 -3.28
CA ILE A 866 17.60 3.41 -3.99
C ILE A 866 16.70 2.68 -3.00
N THR A 867 17.27 1.86 -2.11
CA THR A 867 16.51 1.15 -1.07
C THR A 867 16.96 1.48 0.35
N GLY A 868 18.04 2.26 0.52
CA GLY A 868 18.51 2.76 1.81
C GLY A 868 17.43 3.51 2.60
N PRO A 869 16.68 4.46 2.00
CA PRO A 869 15.61 5.14 2.72
C PRO A 869 14.47 4.21 3.15
N ALA A 870 14.13 3.21 2.33
CA ALA A 870 13.09 2.24 2.70
C ALA A 870 13.54 1.33 3.85
N ALA A 871 14.82 0.89 3.83
CA ALA A 871 15.41 0.14 4.93
C ALA A 871 15.47 0.96 6.23
N ALA A 872 15.72 2.27 6.15
CA ALA A 872 15.66 3.18 7.31
C ALA A 872 14.26 3.18 7.93
N HIS A 873 13.21 3.47 7.15
CA HIS A 873 11.83 3.46 7.65
C HIS A 873 11.41 2.09 8.19
N LEU A 874 11.75 0.99 7.52
CA LEU A 874 11.43 -0.34 8.03
C LEU A 874 12.06 -0.62 9.40
N THR A 875 13.30 -0.16 9.60
CA THR A 875 13.99 -0.30 10.88
C THR A 875 13.35 0.59 11.94
N GLU A 876 13.14 1.87 11.63
CA GLU A 876 12.62 2.87 12.57
C GLU A 876 11.17 2.57 12.99
N ASP A 877 10.31 2.21 12.03
CA ASP A 877 8.87 2.07 12.27
C ASP A 877 8.45 0.68 12.76
N PHE A 878 9.16 -0.38 12.34
CA PHE A 878 8.71 -1.76 12.55
C PHE A 878 9.72 -2.68 13.21
N PHE A 879 11.02 -2.43 13.06
CA PHE A 879 12.09 -3.30 13.55
C PHE A 879 13.16 -2.53 14.33
N PRO A 880 12.79 -1.80 15.41
CA PRO A 880 13.72 -0.91 16.12
C PRO A 880 14.88 -1.63 16.80
N ASP A 881 14.72 -2.93 17.07
CA ASP A 881 15.76 -3.78 17.65
C ASP A 881 16.78 -4.28 16.60
N ALA A 882 16.45 -4.17 15.30
CA ALA A 882 17.31 -4.61 14.22
C ALA A 882 18.42 -3.60 13.93
N ARG A 883 19.61 -4.08 13.57
CA ARG A 883 20.70 -3.20 13.13
C ARG A 883 20.59 -2.95 11.63
N ARG A 884 20.52 -1.68 11.25
CA ARG A 884 20.49 -1.28 9.84
C ARG A 884 21.90 -1.17 9.25
N LEU A 885 22.16 -1.89 8.15
CA LEU A 885 23.37 -1.74 7.35
C LEU A 885 23.05 -0.99 6.05
N HIS A 886 23.76 0.12 5.84
CA HIS A 886 23.61 0.95 4.64
C HIS A 886 24.74 0.67 3.64
N PHE A 887 24.40 0.07 2.51
CA PHE A 887 25.39 -0.28 1.48
C PHE A 887 25.57 0.86 0.49
N VAL A 888 26.80 1.34 0.33
CA VAL A 888 27.14 2.36 -0.67
C VAL A 888 27.77 1.69 -1.89
N HIS A 889 27.24 2.04 -3.07
CA HIS A 889 27.58 1.40 -4.35
C HIS A 889 28.21 2.34 -5.38
N MET A 890 28.16 3.65 -5.13
CA MET A 890 28.56 4.69 -6.08
C MET A 890 29.11 5.90 -5.31
N ALA A 891 29.94 6.71 -5.97
CA ALA A 891 30.38 8.02 -5.49
C ALA A 891 29.88 9.09 -6.47
N PRO A 892 28.75 9.78 -6.20
CA PRO A 892 28.14 10.75 -7.12
C PRO A 892 29.12 11.82 -7.63
N ASP A 893 29.95 12.37 -6.73
CA ASP A 893 30.96 13.38 -7.06
C ASP A 893 31.99 12.96 -8.11
N GLU A 894 32.16 11.66 -8.34
CA GLU A 894 33.12 11.11 -9.31
C GLU A 894 32.45 10.76 -10.66
N ILE A 895 31.12 10.66 -10.70
CA ILE A 895 30.41 10.09 -11.87
C ILE A 895 29.48 11.07 -12.56
N GLU A 896 28.87 12.04 -11.85
CA GLU A 896 27.84 12.91 -12.47
C GLU A 896 28.42 13.78 -13.59
N TRP A 897 29.69 14.17 -13.48
CA TRP A 897 30.44 14.93 -14.49
C TRP A 897 30.55 14.22 -15.85
N HIS A 898 30.42 12.90 -15.86
CA HIS A 898 30.54 12.09 -17.06
C HIS A 898 29.19 11.71 -17.70
N LYS A 899 28.07 12.08 -17.08
CA LYS A 899 26.73 11.81 -17.63
C LYS A 899 26.27 12.94 -18.55
N LEU A 900 25.79 12.57 -19.73
CA LEU A 900 25.27 13.51 -20.74
C LEU A 900 23.82 13.88 -20.40
N GLY A 901 23.49 15.16 -20.49
CA GLY A 901 22.17 15.71 -20.16
C GLY A 901 22.19 17.23 -20.30
N ASP A 902 21.24 17.77 -21.06
CA ASP A 902 21.07 19.21 -21.28
C ASP A 902 20.26 19.83 -20.13
N GLY A 903 20.63 21.03 -19.68
CA GLY A 903 19.85 21.80 -18.70
C GLY A 903 19.93 21.36 -17.23
N VAL A 904 20.80 20.41 -16.87
CA VAL A 904 20.95 19.92 -15.48
C VAL A 904 22.23 20.45 -14.84
N ASP A 905 22.12 21.03 -13.65
CA ASP A 905 23.28 21.40 -12.81
C ASP A 905 23.90 20.14 -12.19
N ARG A 906 24.98 19.65 -12.82
CA ARG A 906 25.70 18.43 -12.41
C ARG A 906 26.35 18.57 -11.03
N ALA A 907 26.81 19.77 -10.67
CA ALA A 907 27.46 20.02 -9.39
C ALA A 907 26.45 19.85 -8.25
N ARG A 908 25.31 20.52 -8.39
CA ARG A 908 24.19 20.41 -7.47
C ARG A 908 23.70 18.96 -7.34
N GLN A 909 23.54 18.25 -8.46
CA GLN A 909 23.06 16.87 -8.44
C GLN A 909 24.07 15.91 -7.78
N ALA A 910 25.37 16.15 -7.93
CA ALA A 910 26.40 15.37 -7.24
C ALA A 910 26.33 15.60 -5.73
N GLU A 911 26.30 16.86 -5.30
CA GLU A 911 26.18 17.25 -3.89
C GLU A 911 24.92 16.66 -3.24
N GLU A 912 23.75 16.85 -3.85
CA GLU A 912 22.47 16.31 -3.34
C GLU A 912 22.52 14.79 -3.17
N ARG A 913 23.11 14.06 -4.12
CA ARG A 913 23.17 12.59 -4.06
C ARG A 913 24.21 12.11 -3.05
N THR A 914 25.35 12.80 -2.92
CA THR A 914 26.36 12.49 -1.91
C THR A 914 25.80 12.72 -0.52
N GLU A 915 25.07 13.83 -0.29
CA GLU A 915 24.49 14.12 1.02
C GLU A 915 23.43 13.08 1.42
N ILE A 916 22.61 12.59 0.48
CA ILE A 916 21.67 11.48 0.78
C ILE A 916 22.42 10.23 1.28
N GLU A 917 23.52 9.84 0.63
CA GLU A 917 24.31 8.67 1.07
C GLU A 917 24.96 8.91 2.44
N ARG A 918 25.37 10.16 2.69
CA ARG A 918 25.95 10.59 3.97
C ARG A 918 24.91 10.54 5.09
N GLU A 919 23.75 11.16 4.91
CA GLU A 919 22.64 11.16 5.87
C GLU A 919 22.16 9.74 6.20
N LEU A 920 21.96 8.89 5.18
CA LEU A 920 21.60 7.50 5.38
C LEU A 920 22.68 6.71 6.13
N GLY A 921 23.95 7.05 5.92
CA GLY A 921 25.08 6.47 6.62
C GLY A 921 25.21 6.94 8.07
N LEU A 922 24.87 8.21 8.36
CA LEU A 922 24.91 8.78 9.71
C LEU A 922 23.91 8.13 10.65
N THR A 923 22.75 7.72 10.13
CA THR A 923 21.69 7.06 10.91
C THR A 923 21.76 5.54 10.86
N ALA A 924 22.74 4.95 10.16
CA ALA A 924 22.88 3.50 10.06
C ALA A 924 23.67 2.95 11.25
N HIS A 925 23.45 1.67 11.60
CA HIS A 925 24.35 0.98 12.53
C HIS A 925 25.77 0.96 11.96
N ARG A 926 25.87 0.68 10.65
CA ARG A 926 27.13 0.72 9.92
C ARG A 926 26.92 1.01 8.43
N VAL A 927 27.85 1.75 7.85
CA VAL A 927 28.00 1.84 6.40
C VAL A 927 28.86 0.69 5.89
N VAL A 928 28.43 0.06 4.80
CA VAL A 928 29.17 -1.00 4.10
C VAL A 928 29.53 -0.50 2.71
N ALA A 929 30.82 -0.27 2.47
CA ALA A 929 31.35 0.20 1.21
C ALA A 929 31.76 -0.98 0.32
N VAL A 930 31.22 -1.01 -0.91
CA VAL A 930 31.53 -2.06 -1.89
C VAL A 930 32.87 -1.75 -2.57
N GLY A 931 33.92 -2.43 -2.12
CA GLY A 931 35.27 -2.31 -2.68
C GLY A 931 36.19 -1.27 -2.01
N PRO A 932 37.50 -1.32 -2.33
CA PRO A 932 38.51 -0.43 -1.77
C PRO A 932 38.28 1.06 -2.09
N ALA A 933 37.80 1.38 -3.29
CA ALA A 933 37.59 2.75 -3.73
C ALA A 933 36.54 3.46 -2.86
N LEU A 934 35.37 2.86 -2.73
CA LEU A 934 34.29 3.39 -1.90
C LEU A 934 34.65 3.39 -0.41
N LYS A 935 35.40 2.37 0.05
CA LYS A 935 35.89 2.34 1.44
C LYS A 935 36.71 3.58 1.76
N ARG A 936 37.66 3.97 0.90
CA ARG A 936 38.46 5.19 1.11
C ARG A 936 37.58 6.44 1.03
N ARG A 937 36.69 6.52 0.03
CA ARG A 937 35.80 7.68 -0.14
C ARG A 937 34.94 7.91 1.09
N PHE A 938 34.17 6.91 1.51
CA PHE A 938 33.23 7.05 2.61
C PHE A 938 33.87 7.10 3.99
N SER A 939 35.12 6.62 4.14
CA SER A 939 35.88 6.88 5.37
C SER A 939 36.22 8.38 5.51
N ASN A 940 36.40 9.10 4.40
CA ASN A 940 36.58 10.54 4.41
C ASN A 940 35.26 11.30 4.56
N GLU A 941 34.20 10.88 3.84
CA GLU A 941 32.86 11.54 3.94
C GLU A 941 32.29 11.52 5.36
N LEU A 942 32.57 10.45 6.10
CA LEU A 942 32.12 10.25 7.48
C LEU A 942 33.21 10.61 8.49
N TRP A 943 34.30 11.24 8.06
CA TRP A 943 35.36 11.65 8.96
C TRP A 943 34.86 12.70 9.95
N GLY A 944 35.13 12.49 11.24
CA GLY A 944 34.81 13.46 12.30
C GLY A 944 33.31 13.53 12.68
N THR A 945 32.45 12.67 12.12
CA THR A 945 31.02 12.65 12.45
C THR A 945 30.69 11.82 13.69
N GLY A 946 31.67 11.05 14.21
CA GLY A 946 31.51 10.21 15.41
C GLY A 946 30.90 8.84 15.16
N VAL A 947 30.51 8.52 13.90
CA VAL A 947 29.98 7.20 13.54
C VAL A 947 31.10 6.17 13.36
N PRO A 948 30.80 4.86 13.49
CA PRO A 948 31.77 3.80 13.25
C PRO A 948 32.33 3.85 11.82
N GLU A 949 33.63 3.53 11.69
CA GLU A 949 34.30 3.50 10.39
C GLU A 949 33.57 2.55 9.41
N PRO A 950 33.38 2.92 8.12
CA PRO A 950 32.70 2.06 7.16
C PRO A 950 33.36 0.68 7.03
N LEU A 951 32.57 -0.38 6.91
CA LEU A 951 33.11 -1.70 6.55
C LEU A 951 33.43 -1.74 5.06
N ARG A 952 34.44 -2.54 4.69
CA ARG A 952 34.74 -2.83 3.29
C ARG A 952 34.24 -4.23 2.95
N LEU A 953 33.36 -4.33 1.97
CA LEU A 953 32.92 -5.60 1.42
C LEU A 953 33.39 -5.72 -0.02
N ASP A 954 34.17 -6.76 -0.30
CA ASP A 954 34.61 -7.08 -1.66
C ASP A 954 33.72 -8.21 -2.22
N PRO A 955 33.03 -7.99 -3.35
CA PRO A 955 32.32 -9.04 -4.08
C PRO A 955 33.21 -10.26 -4.37
N GLY A 956 32.71 -11.47 -4.06
CA GLY A 956 33.47 -12.72 -4.13
C GLY A 956 33.67 -13.30 -5.54
N PHE A 957 34.77 -14.04 -5.72
CA PHE A 957 35.12 -14.77 -6.95
C PHE A 957 34.83 -16.28 -6.87
N ASP A 958 34.03 -16.70 -5.89
CA ASP A 958 33.34 -17.99 -5.81
C ASP A 958 31.89 -17.85 -6.33
N SER A 959 31.26 -18.95 -6.78
CA SER A 959 29.83 -18.90 -7.09
C SER A 959 29.05 -19.21 -5.82
N PRO A 960 28.07 -18.39 -5.44
CA PRO A 960 27.18 -18.70 -4.34
C PRO A 960 26.37 -20.00 -4.55
N THR A 961 26.29 -20.54 -5.78
CA THR A 961 25.46 -21.70 -6.15
C THR A 961 26.20 -23.04 -6.28
N SER A 962 27.50 -23.12 -5.98
CA SER A 962 28.27 -24.37 -6.14
C SER A 962 28.15 -25.38 -4.98
N THR A 963 27.12 -25.29 -4.13
CA THR A 963 26.85 -26.26 -3.06
C THR A 963 25.78 -27.31 -3.40
N GLY A 964 25.21 -27.29 -4.61
CA GLY A 964 24.44 -28.42 -5.16
C GLY A 964 25.34 -29.42 -5.90
N PRO A 965 25.00 -30.73 -5.96
CA PRO A 965 25.81 -31.71 -6.66
C PRO A 965 25.97 -31.29 -8.13
N ALA A 966 27.19 -31.37 -8.64
CA ALA A 966 27.53 -31.10 -10.03
C ALA A 966 26.63 -31.92 -10.96
N GLY A 967 25.62 -31.32 -11.59
CA GLY A 967 24.74 -32.10 -12.45
C GLY A 967 23.38 -31.52 -12.86
N ALA A 968 23.15 -30.19 -12.82
CA ALA A 968 22.01 -29.65 -13.56
C ALA A 968 22.31 -29.78 -15.07
N GLU A 969 21.72 -30.77 -15.72
CA GLU A 969 21.94 -31.06 -17.14
C GLU A 969 21.72 -29.80 -18.00
N GLY A 970 22.74 -29.41 -18.77
CA GLY A 970 22.62 -28.39 -19.82
C GLY A 970 23.27 -27.02 -19.55
N LEU A 971 23.75 -26.72 -18.34
CA LEU A 971 24.50 -25.49 -18.05
C LEU A 971 26.02 -25.76 -18.04
N PRO A 972 26.85 -25.04 -18.82
CA PRO A 972 28.30 -25.15 -18.72
C PRO A 972 28.75 -24.80 -17.29
N ASN A 973 29.59 -25.65 -16.67
CA ASN A 973 30.19 -25.31 -15.39
C ASN A 973 30.97 -24.00 -15.53
N ALA A 974 30.51 -22.92 -14.88
CA ALA A 974 31.15 -21.61 -14.92
C ALA A 974 32.61 -21.63 -14.43
N PHE A 975 32.99 -22.66 -13.66
CA PHE A 975 34.34 -22.91 -13.16
C PHE A 975 35.16 -23.85 -14.04
N ALA A 976 34.59 -24.41 -15.10
CA ALA A 976 35.36 -25.19 -16.06
C ALA A 976 36.54 -24.34 -16.57
N ARG A 977 37.69 -25.00 -16.77
CA ARG A 977 38.83 -24.35 -17.43
C ARG A 977 38.41 -24.00 -18.84
N ARG A 978 38.47 -22.71 -19.16
CA ARG A 978 38.07 -22.21 -20.47
C ARG A 978 39.17 -22.41 -21.49
N ARG A 979 38.75 -22.70 -22.72
CA ARG A 979 39.58 -22.56 -23.90
C ARG A 979 39.10 -21.34 -24.69
N PRO A 980 39.96 -20.73 -25.51
CA PRO A 980 39.49 -19.69 -26.40
C PRO A 980 38.40 -20.22 -27.35
N PRO A 981 37.45 -19.39 -27.78
CA PRO A 981 36.49 -19.74 -28.84
C PRO A 981 37.18 -20.23 -30.14
N PRO A 982 36.49 -20.88 -31.10
CA PRO A 982 37.10 -21.28 -32.37
C PRO A 982 37.79 -20.14 -33.13
N ASP A 983 38.81 -20.48 -33.93
CA ASP A 983 39.61 -19.52 -34.70
C ASP A 983 38.77 -18.80 -35.77
N GLY A 984 39.11 -17.54 -36.05
CA GLY A 984 38.49 -16.71 -37.10
C GLY A 984 37.41 -15.72 -36.64
N LEU A 985 36.99 -15.73 -35.37
CA LEU A 985 36.08 -14.71 -34.81
C LEU A 985 36.61 -14.14 -33.48
N HIS A 986 37.36 -13.05 -33.56
CA HIS A 986 37.88 -12.32 -32.40
C HIS A 986 36.85 -11.34 -31.86
N LYS A 987 35.98 -11.84 -30.98
CA LYS A 987 34.96 -11.02 -30.33
C LYS A 987 35.51 -10.28 -29.11
N VAL A 988 35.51 -8.95 -29.17
CA VAL A 988 35.72 -8.07 -28.02
C VAL A 988 34.35 -7.68 -27.48
N LEU A 989 34.07 -8.04 -26.23
CA LEU A 989 32.78 -7.80 -25.57
C LEU A 989 32.87 -6.59 -24.64
N PHE A 990 31.92 -5.68 -24.82
CA PHE A 990 31.61 -4.62 -23.86
C PHE A 990 30.22 -4.89 -23.26
N VAL A 991 30.11 -4.83 -21.93
CA VAL A 991 28.82 -4.92 -21.23
C VAL A 991 28.67 -3.70 -20.33
N GLY A 992 27.59 -2.94 -20.51
CA GLY A 992 27.31 -1.75 -19.73
C GLY A 992 26.26 -0.87 -20.37
N ARG A 993 25.69 0.07 -19.60
CA ARG A 993 24.72 1.05 -20.09
C ARG A 993 25.36 1.91 -21.19
N THR A 994 24.87 1.80 -22.42
CA THR A 994 25.48 2.53 -23.55
C THR A 994 25.11 4.01 -23.57
N GLU A 995 24.03 4.40 -22.89
CA GLU A 995 23.61 5.80 -22.70
C GLU A 995 24.59 6.62 -21.84
N ASP A 996 25.33 5.96 -20.94
CA ASP A 996 26.41 6.55 -20.13
C ASP A 996 27.75 6.55 -20.90
N VAL A 997 27.72 6.98 -22.16
CA VAL A 997 28.81 6.84 -23.15
C VAL A 997 30.18 7.15 -22.56
N ARG A 998 30.34 8.38 -22.02
CA ARG A 998 31.62 8.84 -21.49
C ARG A 998 31.99 8.15 -20.18
N LEU A 999 31.04 7.99 -19.26
CA LEU A 999 31.31 7.36 -17.96
C LEU A 999 31.78 5.91 -18.13
N LYS A 1000 31.07 5.12 -18.94
CA LYS A 1000 31.40 3.71 -19.17
C LYS A 1000 32.49 3.47 -20.22
N GLY A 1001 32.84 4.50 -21.01
CA GLY A 1001 33.91 4.44 -21.99
C GLY A 1001 33.52 3.72 -23.28
N VAL A 1002 32.26 3.81 -23.69
CA VAL A 1002 31.76 3.17 -24.92
C VAL A 1002 32.49 3.71 -26.15
N ASP A 1003 32.70 5.03 -26.17
CA ASP A 1003 33.48 5.75 -27.17
C ASP A 1003 34.92 5.27 -27.24
N LEU A 1004 35.54 5.05 -26.08
CA LEU A 1004 36.91 4.58 -25.95
C LEU A 1004 37.05 3.12 -26.42
N ALA A 1005 36.13 2.24 -26.03
CA ALA A 1005 36.07 0.85 -26.52
C ALA A 1005 35.95 0.79 -28.04
N ALA A 1006 35.00 1.56 -28.60
CA ALA A 1006 34.76 1.63 -30.03
C ALA A 1006 36.01 2.07 -30.79
N ARG A 1007 36.62 3.19 -30.34
CA ARG A 1007 37.79 3.75 -30.99
C ARG A 1007 39.00 2.83 -30.92
N ALA A 1008 39.26 2.21 -29.78
CA ALA A 1008 40.35 1.26 -29.60
C ALA A 1008 40.18 0.02 -30.50
N CYS A 1009 38.97 -0.56 -30.56
CA CYS A 1009 38.66 -1.66 -31.48
C CYS A 1009 38.81 -1.26 -32.95
N GLY A 1010 38.44 -0.03 -33.33
CA GLY A 1010 38.67 0.49 -34.68
C GLY A 1010 40.16 0.48 -35.05
N MET A 1011 41.03 0.97 -34.15
CA MET A 1011 42.48 0.95 -34.35
C MET A 1011 43.05 -0.47 -34.47
N VAL A 1012 42.60 -1.40 -33.61
CA VAL A 1012 43.00 -2.81 -33.65
C VAL A 1012 42.59 -3.48 -34.96
N HIS A 1013 41.36 -3.24 -35.41
CA HIS A 1013 40.85 -3.77 -36.67
C HIS A 1013 41.68 -3.29 -37.87
N GLU A 1014 42.01 -2.00 -37.93
CA GLU A 1014 42.90 -1.45 -38.97
C GLU A 1014 44.31 -2.07 -38.92
N LEU A 1015 44.87 -2.26 -37.72
CA LEU A 1015 46.16 -2.89 -37.53
C LEU A 1015 46.15 -4.34 -38.04
N ARG A 1016 45.17 -5.14 -37.65
CA ARG A 1016 45.04 -6.55 -38.03
C ARG A 1016 44.74 -6.75 -39.50
N ASN A 1017 43.93 -5.88 -40.10
CA ASN A 1017 43.70 -5.90 -41.56
C ASN A 1017 44.99 -5.67 -42.36
N ARG A 1018 45.95 -4.91 -41.80
CA ARG A 1018 47.26 -4.68 -42.44
C ARG A 1018 48.28 -5.79 -42.20
N THR A 1019 48.15 -6.56 -41.13
CA THR A 1019 49.24 -7.43 -40.61
C THR A 1019 48.91 -8.91 -40.50
N ALA A 1020 47.66 -9.28 -40.21
CA ALA A 1020 47.29 -10.62 -39.76
C ALA A 1020 46.08 -11.25 -40.48
N GLY A 1021 45.32 -10.49 -41.30
CA GLY A 1021 44.19 -11.03 -42.06
C GLY A 1021 42.98 -11.49 -41.23
N GLU A 1022 43.00 -11.30 -39.91
CA GLU A 1022 41.96 -11.74 -38.99
C GLU A 1022 41.18 -10.55 -38.41
N PRO A 1023 39.94 -10.29 -38.88
CA PRO A 1023 39.14 -9.18 -38.39
C PRO A 1023 38.63 -9.43 -36.96
N ILE A 1024 38.45 -8.36 -36.21
CA ILE A 1024 37.77 -8.38 -34.91
C ILE A 1024 36.31 -7.93 -35.04
N GLU A 1025 35.47 -8.37 -34.11
CA GLU A 1025 34.08 -7.92 -33.93
C GLU A 1025 33.95 -7.25 -32.55
N LEU A 1026 33.42 -6.03 -32.51
CA LEU A 1026 33.03 -5.37 -31.26
C LEU A 1026 31.57 -5.70 -30.97
N PHE A 1027 31.34 -6.47 -29.91
CA PHE A 1027 30.01 -6.83 -29.45
C PHE A 1027 29.67 -6.01 -28.20
N VAL A 1028 28.57 -5.27 -28.24
CA VAL A 1028 28.13 -4.36 -27.18
C VAL A 1028 26.78 -4.81 -26.65
N ARG A 1029 26.68 -5.05 -25.34
CA ARG A 1029 25.40 -5.32 -24.67
C ARG A 1029 25.10 -4.27 -23.61
N GLY A 1030 23.88 -3.74 -23.66
CA GLY A 1030 23.37 -2.81 -22.66
C GLY A 1030 22.77 -1.53 -23.25
N ALA A 1031 22.39 -1.55 -24.53
CA ALA A 1031 21.62 -0.46 -25.11
C ALA A 1031 20.18 -0.44 -24.57
N PRO A 1032 19.56 0.74 -24.36
CA PRO A 1032 18.12 0.84 -24.16
C PRO A 1032 17.40 0.21 -25.37
N PRO A 1033 16.38 -0.65 -25.18
CA PRO A 1033 15.71 -1.35 -26.28
C PRO A 1033 15.23 -0.43 -27.39
N GLU A 1034 14.71 0.74 -27.04
CA GLU A 1034 14.19 1.77 -27.93
C GLU A 1034 15.27 2.60 -28.64
N LYS A 1035 16.52 2.53 -28.16
CA LYS A 1035 17.67 3.25 -28.74
C LYS A 1035 18.71 2.35 -29.39
N ALA A 1036 18.45 1.04 -29.49
CA ALA A 1036 19.46 0.08 -29.95
C ALA A 1036 20.01 0.41 -31.36
N ASP A 1037 19.14 0.85 -32.28
CA ASP A 1037 19.54 1.23 -33.65
C ASP A 1037 20.35 2.53 -33.69
N GLU A 1038 19.96 3.52 -32.88
CA GLU A 1038 20.71 4.78 -32.71
C GLU A 1038 22.12 4.49 -32.14
N GLN A 1039 22.18 3.67 -31.10
CA GLN A 1039 23.43 3.26 -30.45
C GLN A 1039 24.32 2.44 -31.38
N GLN A 1040 23.74 1.59 -32.23
CA GLN A 1040 24.45 0.87 -33.29
C GLN A 1040 25.19 1.83 -34.22
N GLN A 1041 24.53 2.89 -34.68
CA GLN A 1041 25.15 3.88 -35.56
C GLN A 1041 26.22 4.70 -34.84
N LEU A 1042 25.92 5.24 -33.64
CA LEU A 1042 26.86 6.07 -32.87
C LEU A 1042 28.15 5.33 -32.53
N ILE A 1043 28.04 4.07 -32.09
CA ILE A 1043 29.21 3.24 -31.74
C ILE A 1043 30.02 2.90 -32.99
N GLN A 1044 29.35 2.65 -34.13
CA GLN A 1044 30.04 2.49 -35.41
C GLN A 1044 30.82 3.75 -35.77
N ASP A 1045 30.23 4.93 -35.61
CA ASP A 1045 30.87 6.21 -35.93
C ASP A 1045 32.08 6.49 -35.00
N TRP A 1046 31.95 6.24 -33.69
CA TRP A 1046 33.05 6.41 -32.73
C TRP A 1046 34.23 5.48 -32.98
N SER A 1047 34.01 4.32 -33.61
CA SER A 1047 35.12 3.45 -34.00
C SER A 1047 36.11 4.15 -34.94
N GLY A 1048 35.60 5.08 -35.75
CA GLY A 1048 36.35 5.72 -36.82
C GLY A 1048 36.88 4.73 -37.86
N CYS A 1049 36.32 3.51 -37.91
CA CYS A 1049 36.69 2.46 -38.85
C CYS A 1049 35.42 1.79 -39.41
N PRO A 1050 34.94 2.20 -40.60
CA PRO A 1050 33.73 1.62 -41.19
C PRO A 1050 33.79 0.11 -41.45
N GLY A 1051 35.00 -0.45 -41.54
CA GLY A 1051 35.23 -1.89 -41.73
C GLY A 1051 35.06 -2.72 -40.45
N LEU A 1052 35.12 -2.10 -39.26
CA LEU A 1052 34.91 -2.79 -37.99
C LEU A 1052 33.44 -3.24 -37.91
N ARG A 1053 33.23 -4.54 -37.68
CA ARG A 1053 31.89 -5.06 -37.38
C ARG A 1053 31.52 -4.73 -35.93
N VAL A 1054 30.59 -3.80 -35.75
CA VAL A 1054 29.96 -3.51 -34.47
C VAL A 1054 28.63 -4.24 -34.38
N VAL A 1055 28.36 -4.88 -33.24
CA VAL A 1055 27.06 -5.53 -32.96
C VAL A 1055 26.54 -5.04 -31.62
N VAL A 1056 25.51 -4.20 -31.65
CA VAL A 1056 24.83 -3.70 -30.47
C VAL A 1056 23.61 -4.55 -30.15
N ARG A 1057 23.43 -4.85 -28.87
CA ARG A 1057 22.26 -5.56 -28.36
C ARG A 1057 21.66 -4.82 -27.17
N PRO A 1058 20.32 -4.85 -27.04
CA PRO A 1058 19.66 -4.32 -25.87
C PRO A 1058 20.17 -4.95 -24.57
N TYR A 1059 20.00 -4.23 -23.47
CA TYR A 1059 20.10 -4.83 -22.15
C TYR A 1059 19.17 -6.06 -22.04
N SER A 1060 19.57 -7.06 -21.25
CA SER A 1060 18.73 -8.24 -21.02
C SER A 1060 18.78 -8.67 -19.57
N SER A 1061 17.59 -8.98 -19.04
CA SER A 1061 17.42 -9.58 -17.72
C SER A 1061 17.61 -11.10 -17.68
N ASP A 1062 17.78 -11.75 -18.84
CA ASP A 1062 18.01 -13.19 -18.91
C ASP A 1062 19.50 -13.48 -18.64
N PRO A 1063 19.86 -14.07 -17.49
CA PRO A 1063 21.26 -14.35 -17.14
C PRO A 1063 21.93 -15.27 -18.15
N ARG A 1064 21.16 -16.15 -18.83
CA ARG A 1064 21.69 -17.09 -19.83
C ARG A 1064 22.18 -16.35 -21.08
N LYS A 1065 21.58 -15.23 -21.44
CA LYS A 1065 22.03 -14.43 -22.59
C LYS A 1065 23.36 -13.73 -22.30
N LEU A 1066 23.48 -13.12 -21.13
CA LEU A 1066 24.73 -12.48 -20.71
C LEU A 1066 25.85 -13.50 -20.57
N GLU A 1067 25.55 -14.65 -19.96
CA GLU A 1067 26.47 -15.77 -19.89
C GLU A 1067 26.88 -16.25 -21.28
N SER A 1068 25.93 -16.45 -22.19
CA SER A 1068 26.23 -16.85 -23.58
C SER A 1068 27.14 -15.86 -24.30
N ASP A 1069 26.94 -14.55 -24.10
CA ASP A 1069 27.76 -13.51 -24.70
C ASP A 1069 29.18 -13.50 -24.12
N MET A 1070 29.32 -13.58 -22.79
CA MET A 1070 30.63 -13.73 -22.14
C MET A 1070 31.34 -15.03 -22.59
N LEU A 1071 30.60 -16.12 -22.71
CA LEU A 1071 31.14 -17.39 -23.16
C LEU A 1071 31.57 -17.39 -24.64
N ARG A 1072 31.11 -16.44 -25.45
CA ARG A 1072 31.54 -16.29 -26.85
C ARG A 1072 32.60 -15.22 -27.03
N ALA A 1073 32.93 -14.47 -25.98
CA ALA A 1073 33.95 -13.43 -26.02
C ALA A 1073 35.36 -14.02 -25.98
N GLY A 1074 36.27 -13.45 -26.77
CA GLY A 1074 37.71 -13.66 -26.65
C GLY A 1074 38.34 -12.72 -25.61
N LEU A 1075 37.71 -11.55 -25.40
CA LEU A 1075 38.14 -10.54 -24.44
C LEU A 1075 36.92 -9.73 -23.98
N VAL A 1076 36.88 -9.36 -22.70
CA VAL A 1076 35.95 -8.37 -22.14
C VAL A 1076 36.70 -7.07 -21.87
N VAL A 1077 36.13 -5.93 -22.24
CA VAL A 1077 36.71 -4.60 -21.98
C VAL A 1077 35.79 -3.78 -21.07
N MET A 1078 36.38 -3.14 -20.06
CA MET A 1078 35.69 -2.23 -19.13
C MET A 1078 36.45 -0.89 -19.02
N PRO A 1079 36.41 -0.04 -20.06
CA PRO A 1079 37.18 1.20 -20.18
C PRO A 1079 36.54 2.41 -19.48
N SER A 1080 35.92 2.18 -18.33
CA SER A 1080 35.20 3.23 -17.62
C SER A 1080 36.15 4.33 -17.15
N ARG A 1081 35.71 5.59 -17.28
CA ARG A 1081 36.45 6.77 -16.80
C ARG A 1081 36.37 6.92 -15.28
N SER A 1082 35.29 6.41 -14.68
CA SER A 1082 35.12 6.24 -13.24
C SER A 1082 34.16 5.06 -13.02
N GLU A 1083 34.54 4.12 -12.15
CA GLU A 1083 33.71 2.97 -11.77
C GLU A 1083 33.93 2.61 -10.30
N ALA A 1084 32.85 2.54 -9.53
CA ALA A 1084 32.96 2.31 -8.09
C ALA A 1084 33.57 0.95 -7.74
N PHE A 1085 33.12 -0.11 -8.41
CA PHE A 1085 33.69 -1.45 -8.29
C PHE A 1085 34.06 -2.02 -9.66
N GLY A 1086 33.08 -2.51 -10.43
CA GLY A 1086 33.32 -3.13 -11.74
C GLY A 1086 32.88 -4.60 -11.81
N LEU A 1087 31.60 -4.86 -11.49
CA LEU A 1087 31.04 -6.23 -11.44
C LEU A 1087 31.17 -6.99 -12.78
N VAL A 1088 31.12 -6.30 -13.91
CA VAL A 1088 31.29 -6.92 -15.24
C VAL A 1088 32.68 -7.56 -15.37
N GLY A 1089 33.72 -6.89 -14.89
CA GLY A 1089 35.08 -7.43 -14.93
C GLY A 1089 35.24 -8.63 -14.00
N GLN A 1090 34.63 -8.57 -12.81
CA GLN A 1090 34.58 -9.69 -11.87
C GLN A 1090 33.85 -10.90 -12.49
N GLU A 1091 32.70 -10.68 -13.13
CA GLU A 1091 31.91 -11.72 -13.81
C GLU A 1091 32.66 -12.38 -14.97
N ALA A 1092 33.50 -11.62 -15.68
CA ALA A 1092 34.37 -12.15 -16.73
C ALA A 1092 35.48 -13.04 -16.16
N ILE A 1093 36.15 -12.57 -15.09
CA ILE A 1093 37.19 -13.33 -14.38
C ILE A 1093 36.63 -14.64 -13.82
N LEU A 1094 35.46 -14.59 -13.18
CA LEU A 1094 34.72 -15.76 -12.69
C LEU A 1094 34.52 -16.83 -13.77
N ARG A 1095 34.20 -16.40 -15.00
CA ARG A 1095 33.99 -17.30 -16.15
C ARG A 1095 35.28 -17.70 -16.87
N GLY A 1096 36.43 -17.27 -16.38
CA GLY A 1096 37.72 -17.53 -17.01
C GLY A 1096 37.88 -16.84 -18.38
N VAL A 1097 37.22 -15.70 -18.59
CA VAL A 1097 37.31 -14.91 -19.83
C VAL A 1097 38.34 -13.80 -19.62
N PRO A 1098 39.33 -13.63 -20.52
CA PRO A 1098 40.27 -12.52 -20.46
C PRO A 1098 39.54 -11.17 -20.32
N VAL A 1099 40.09 -10.28 -19.50
CA VAL A 1099 39.51 -8.96 -19.26
C VAL A 1099 40.58 -7.87 -19.29
N ARG A 1100 40.18 -6.68 -19.74
CA ARG A 1100 40.90 -5.42 -19.54
C ARG A 1100 40.01 -4.43 -18.80
N VAL A 1101 40.45 -4.00 -17.63
CA VAL A 1101 39.72 -3.06 -16.76
C VAL A 1101 40.46 -1.74 -16.66
N SER A 1102 39.72 -0.64 -16.59
CA SER A 1102 40.29 0.69 -16.32
C SER A 1102 40.94 0.75 -14.94
N ASP A 1103 42.06 1.46 -14.83
CA ASP A 1103 42.68 1.79 -13.55
C ASP A 1103 41.84 2.72 -12.66
N GLN A 1104 40.82 3.35 -13.23
CA GLN A 1104 39.80 4.15 -12.56
C GLN A 1104 38.64 3.31 -12.00
N SER A 1105 38.90 2.06 -11.60
CA SER A 1105 37.89 1.15 -11.05
C SER A 1105 38.27 0.56 -9.69
N GLY A 1106 37.28 0.33 -8.82
CA GLY A 1106 37.50 -0.37 -7.54
C GLY A 1106 38.02 -1.81 -7.72
N LEU A 1107 37.61 -2.49 -8.79
CA LEU A 1107 38.11 -3.81 -9.15
C LEU A 1107 39.60 -3.77 -9.50
N ALA A 1108 40.08 -2.76 -10.25
CA ALA A 1108 41.51 -2.62 -10.53
C ALA A 1108 42.34 -2.45 -9.24
N GLN A 1109 41.81 -1.72 -8.26
CA GLN A 1109 42.47 -1.57 -6.96
C GLN A 1109 42.51 -2.89 -6.19
N LEU A 1110 41.39 -3.62 -6.14
CA LEU A 1110 41.32 -4.94 -5.53
C LEU A 1110 42.29 -5.93 -6.20
N LEU A 1111 42.34 -5.94 -7.55
CA LEU A 1111 43.26 -6.80 -8.29
C LEU A 1111 44.73 -6.49 -7.96
N ARG A 1112 45.12 -5.22 -7.80
CA ARG A 1112 46.48 -4.86 -7.37
C ARG A 1112 46.78 -5.34 -5.96
N GLU A 1113 45.82 -5.24 -5.04
CA GLU A 1113 45.98 -5.73 -3.67
C GLU A 1113 46.17 -7.26 -3.63
N GLU A 1114 45.36 -8.00 -4.39
CA GLU A 1114 45.35 -9.47 -4.37
C GLU A 1114 46.45 -10.11 -5.23
N LEU A 1115 46.81 -9.48 -6.35
CA LEU A 1115 47.72 -10.05 -7.35
C LEU A 1115 49.09 -9.34 -7.41
N GLY A 1116 49.23 -8.13 -6.85
CA GLY A 1116 50.46 -7.34 -6.96
C GLY A 1116 50.72 -6.91 -8.40
N SER A 1117 51.98 -7.01 -8.84
CA SER A 1117 52.40 -6.66 -10.22
C SER A 1117 51.73 -7.51 -11.30
N ASP A 1118 51.26 -8.72 -10.96
CA ASP A 1118 50.55 -9.58 -11.92
C ASP A 1118 49.24 -8.94 -12.40
N ALA A 1119 48.69 -7.98 -11.64
CA ALA A 1119 47.48 -7.23 -12.00
C ALA A 1119 47.69 -6.28 -13.20
N ASP A 1120 48.92 -5.84 -13.48
CA ASP A 1120 49.20 -4.82 -14.52
C ASP A 1120 48.92 -5.32 -15.95
N HIS A 1121 48.76 -6.63 -16.12
CA HIS A 1121 48.31 -7.23 -17.37
C HIS A 1121 46.80 -7.07 -17.60
N LEU A 1122 46.02 -6.95 -16.53
CA LEU A 1122 44.56 -6.82 -16.55
C LEU A 1122 44.12 -5.36 -16.55
N ILE A 1123 44.97 -4.46 -16.06
CA ILE A 1123 44.63 -3.06 -15.82
C ILE A 1123 45.20 -2.17 -16.92
N VAL A 1124 44.37 -1.27 -17.44
CA VAL A 1124 44.73 -0.32 -18.49
C VAL A 1124 44.49 1.11 -17.98
N PRO A 1125 45.47 2.02 -18.09
CA PRO A 1125 45.29 3.40 -17.67
C PRO A 1125 44.19 4.15 -18.44
N VAL A 1126 43.50 5.04 -17.75
CA VAL A 1126 42.65 6.08 -18.36
C VAL A 1126 43.08 7.44 -17.81
N THR A 1127 43.75 8.22 -18.64
CA THR A 1127 44.41 9.48 -18.26
C THR A 1127 43.52 10.70 -18.46
N GLY A 1128 42.44 10.56 -19.23
CA GLY A 1128 41.59 11.66 -19.66
C GLY A 1128 42.01 12.26 -21.01
N ASN A 1129 43.18 11.89 -21.54
CA ASN A 1129 43.55 12.18 -22.92
C ASN A 1129 43.03 11.07 -23.85
N PHE A 1130 41.87 11.32 -24.47
CA PHE A 1130 41.20 10.35 -25.31
C PHE A 1130 42.09 9.72 -26.40
N ALA A 1131 43.00 10.48 -27.01
CA ALA A 1131 43.85 9.96 -28.08
C ALA A 1131 44.97 9.05 -27.57
N ASP A 1132 45.55 9.37 -26.40
CA ASP A 1132 46.54 8.50 -25.74
C ASP A 1132 45.87 7.25 -25.19
N ASP A 1133 44.73 7.43 -24.49
CA ASP A 1133 43.96 6.34 -23.91
C ASP A 1133 43.52 5.36 -25.00
N ALA A 1134 42.97 5.84 -26.14
CA ALA A 1134 42.56 4.96 -27.23
C ALA A 1134 43.71 4.15 -27.82
N ARG A 1135 44.92 4.72 -27.90
CA ARG A 1135 46.12 4.02 -28.37
C ARG A 1135 46.59 2.94 -27.39
N GLU A 1136 46.65 3.28 -26.11
CA GLU A 1136 47.03 2.31 -25.06
C GLU A 1136 46.02 1.17 -24.99
N TRP A 1137 44.72 1.47 -24.99
CA TRP A 1137 43.67 0.45 -25.02
C TRP A 1137 43.75 -0.43 -26.27
N ALA A 1138 44.02 0.15 -27.44
CA ALA A 1138 44.22 -0.62 -28.67
C ALA A 1138 45.41 -1.58 -28.56
N ASP A 1139 46.56 -1.11 -28.05
CA ASP A 1139 47.74 -1.95 -27.84
C ASP A 1139 47.47 -3.11 -26.85
N ARG A 1140 46.77 -2.83 -25.75
CA ARG A 1140 46.41 -3.85 -24.75
C ARG A 1140 45.40 -4.87 -25.26
N ILE A 1141 44.45 -4.45 -26.10
CA ILE A 1141 43.52 -5.34 -26.79
C ILE A 1141 44.28 -6.21 -27.80
N GLU A 1142 45.13 -5.61 -28.64
CA GLU A 1142 45.90 -6.35 -29.64
C GLU A 1142 46.79 -7.41 -29.00
N LYS A 1143 47.56 -7.04 -27.97
CA LYS A 1143 48.41 -7.99 -27.22
C LYS A 1143 47.60 -9.15 -26.66
N CYS A 1144 46.40 -8.88 -26.13
CA CYS A 1144 45.52 -9.93 -25.63
C CYS A 1144 45.07 -10.88 -26.73
N LEU A 1145 44.67 -10.33 -27.88
CA LEU A 1145 44.16 -11.11 -29.00
C LEU A 1145 45.27 -11.86 -29.75
N ALA A 1146 46.51 -11.35 -29.74
CA ALA A 1146 47.68 -12.01 -30.32
C ALA A 1146 48.18 -13.18 -29.45
N GLY A 1147 48.17 -13.01 -28.12
CA GLY A 1147 48.55 -14.03 -27.13
C GLY A 1147 47.35 -14.79 -26.56
N ARG A 1148 46.34 -15.07 -27.37
CA ARG A 1148 45.00 -15.51 -26.91
C ARG A 1148 45.04 -16.75 -26.01
N ASP A 1149 45.71 -17.82 -26.42
CA ASP A 1149 45.79 -19.05 -25.61
C ASP A 1149 46.46 -18.79 -24.26
N GLU A 1150 47.58 -18.04 -24.26
CA GLU A 1150 48.31 -17.67 -23.06
C GLU A 1150 47.48 -16.81 -22.11
N GLU A 1151 46.65 -15.91 -22.65
CA GLU A 1151 45.77 -15.06 -21.85
C GLU A 1151 44.61 -15.82 -21.20
N PHE A 1152 44.05 -16.82 -21.87
CA PHE A 1152 43.06 -17.71 -21.25
C PHE A 1152 43.68 -18.56 -20.13
N GLU A 1153 44.92 -19.03 -20.31
CA GLU A 1153 45.65 -19.74 -19.25
C GLU A 1153 46.00 -18.81 -18.07
N ARG A 1154 46.46 -17.60 -18.35
CA ARG A 1154 46.70 -16.58 -17.33
C ARG A 1154 45.42 -16.29 -16.55
N MET A 1155 44.29 -16.15 -17.24
CA MET A 1155 43.00 -15.91 -16.61
C MET A 1155 42.56 -17.07 -15.73
N HIS A 1156 42.89 -18.32 -16.10
CA HIS A 1156 42.66 -19.47 -15.23
C HIS A 1156 43.45 -19.39 -13.91
N THR A 1157 44.72 -18.98 -13.96
CA THR A 1157 45.55 -18.75 -12.77
C THR A 1157 45.01 -17.60 -11.91
N VAL A 1158 44.68 -16.46 -12.53
CA VAL A 1158 44.10 -15.29 -11.85
C VAL A 1158 42.81 -15.66 -11.13
N ARG A 1159 41.88 -16.30 -11.84
CA ARG A 1159 40.61 -16.76 -11.25
C ARG A 1159 40.86 -17.69 -10.08
N SER A 1160 41.73 -18.69 -10.23
CA SER A 1160 41.99 -19.68 -9.17
C SER A 1160 42.54 -19.02 -7.89
N ARG A 1161 43.39 -17.99 -8.03
CA ARG A 1161 43.92 -17.22 -6.90
C ARG A 1161 42.83 -16.37 -6.24
N LEU A 1162 42.01 -15.68 -7.03
CA LEU A 1162 40.93 -14.82 -6.52
C LEU A 1162 39.81 -15.62 -5.86
N THR A 1163 39.39 -16.75 -6.43
CA THR A 1163 38.38 -17.63 -5.83
C THR A 1163 38.82 -18.19 -4.47
N ALA A 1164 40.13 -18.29 -4.21
CA ALA A 1164 40.66 -18.74 -2.93
C ALA A 1164 40.77 -17.62 -1.87
N SER A 1165 40.94 -16.36 -2.30
CA SER A 1165 41.25 -15.22 -1.41
C SER A 1165 40.06 -14.31 -1.15
N VAL A 1166 39.25 -14.03 -2.17
CA VAL A 1166 38.13 -13.09 -2.10
C VAL A 1166 36.84 -13.85 -2.39
N THR A 1167 36.06 -14.13 -1.34
CA THR A 1167 34.87 -15.01 -1.41
C THR A 1167 33.60 -14.33 -0.89
N TRP A 1168 32.46 -14.71 -1.45
CA TRP A 1168 31.13 -14.38 -0.99
C TRP A 1168 30.87 -14.95 0.39
N ALA A 1169 31.46 -16.11 0.72
CA ALA A 1169 31.45 -16.63 2.09
C ALA A 1169 32.14 -15.66 3.09
N ALA A 1170 33.26 -15.03 2.70
CA ALA A 1170 33.89 -14.00 3.52
C ALA A 1170 33.02 -12.73 3.61
N ALA A 1171 32.43 -12.30 2.50
CA ALA A 1171 31.50 -11.15 2.47
C ALA A 1171 30.27 -11.38 3.37
N ALA A 1172 29.65 -12.57 3.31
CA ALA A 1172 28.54 -12.94 4.16
C ALA A 1172 28.92 -12.96 5.64
N ARG A 1173 30.09 -13.53 6.00
CA ARG A 1173 30.60 -13.51 7.37
C ARG A 1173 30.82 -12.10 7.89
N LEU A 1174 31.34 -11.20 7.05
CA LEU A 1174 31.51 -9.79 7.43
C LEU A 1174 30.17 -9.13 7.77
N VAL A 1175 29.13 -9.38 6.97
CA VAL A 1175 27.79 -8.83 7.22
C VAL A 1175 27.16 -9.45 8.47
N LEU A 1176 27.21 -10.78 8.60
CA LEU A 1176 26.61 -11.49 9.72
C LEU A 1176 27.34 -11.25 11.05
N ALA A 1177 28.59 -10.79 11.03
CA ALA A 1177 29.30 -10.37 12.24
C ALA A 1177 28.69 -9.13 12.90
N GLU A 1178 27.88 -8.35 12.18
CA GLU A 1178 27.22 -7.15 12.71
C GLU A 1178 25.90 -7.47 13.42
N VAL A 1179 25.44 -8.72 13.41
CA VAL A 1179 24.26 -9.20 14.16
C VAL A 1179 24.43 -8.84 15.64
N PRO A 1180 23.39 -8.29 16.31
CA PRO A 1180 23.49 -7.97 17.73
C PRO A 1180 23.81 -9.23 18.55
N PRO A 1181 24.70 -9.12 19.56
CA PRO A 1181 24.98 -10.24 20.44
C PRO A 1181 23.69 -10.63 21.14
N ARG A 1182 23.23 -11.86 20.92
CA ARG A 1182 22.07 -12.38 21.63
C ARG A 1182 22.43 -12.44 23.10
N GLY A 1183 21.73 -11.64 23.91
CA GLY A 1183 21.80 -11.78 25.36
C GLY A 1183 21.45 -13.22 25.69
N ARG A 1184 22.40 -13.99 26.23
CA ARG A 1184 22.03 -15.09 27.11
C ARG A 1184 21.23 -14.43 28.22
N GLY A 1185 19.92 -14.53 28.17
CA GLY A 1185 19.05 -14.13 29.26
C GLY A 1185 19.53 -14.89 30.50
N ALA A 1186 20.14 -14.17 31.42
CA ALA A 1186 20.25 -14.57 32.79
C ALA A 1186 18.89 -14.29 33.44
N GLY A 1187 18.27 -15.31 34.02
CA GLY A 1187 17.07 -15.20 34.85
C GLY A 1187 15.81 -15.69 34.17
#